data_AF-A0A419JT89-F1
#
_entry.id   AF-A0A419JT89-F1
#
_cell.length_a   1.000
_cell.length_b   1.000
_cell.length_c   1.000
_cell.angle_alpha   90.00
_cell.angle_beta   90.00
_cell.angle_gamma   90.00
#
_symmetry.space_group_name_H-M   'P 1'
#
loop_
_entity.id
_entity.type
_entity.pdbx_description
1 polymer ?
#
loop_
_entity_poly.entity_id
_entity_poly.type
_entity_poly.pdbx_seq_one_letter_code
_entity_poly.pdbx_strand_id
1 'polypeptide(L)'
;MYFGKRLIILGIFVLIASAVPATAAEGINITEKWNRTFGGASDDYGYSVQQTADGGYILAGDTRSYGAGDADIWLIKTDSKGNEQWSRTFGGTKADLLDRGSVRQTSDGGYVITGYTYSYGAGDADVWLIKTDENGNEVWNRTFGGAGLDWGHSVQQTSDGGYIIAGYTWSYGAGSDDVLLIKTDSEGNELWNRTFGGSYEDRGCSVQQTPDDGYIMAGSTNNRQDAWLIKTDSDGNEEWNTIFGGAAMDEGYSVNPAKDGGYIIAGYTGSYGADSADFWIIKTDAYGNEEWNATFGGTGLEKCYSVEQTSDGGYIAAGYTNSFSAGYTDVWLIKLSVPIDLKVDEIEPYYDTNAPNTRYLNLKNEVKVKITNTGSASAGPFEVTLFTNDKIADTQTLPGLDANSSTFAVFNWTPVYNVTKPPMNAYHVSKNFSLKAIVDPENQIIELNESNNILTANTSAIWNGRMGGNGVLGVPYITTRHHGKLHGGIIHTFGDSGKYWKYKVELGNPYIVNFNVSLPPGAEVELAKIYTYFEWFVREQPKADATFTTPVGENFDLPVDDWYWDKGYAFIFGQYLWGVLQYDVTPYINENGTYTFNLTHAGGSEYYMDGALLFIVYREQNKPLIEYYVSEGADLLGGRDIEYLRYEDTTAKAELKGGEMDITNVTKATLFSVVNWGFDTNLWFNGHLIGENCFTPINPLREEIVQYNLTSIPLIYLNSTYNLVEMEFRGYCRNMPANAFLVVEYEEVPPPPAPFFVYGWVNASDGAPVVNPGVTITNLNTSEVFIAETNASSNYYQVVISSENVSASNVLHFYASANGNKTELNHMITQEEMDNGGFVQNITIQYVPAGTCGDVTGDKSIDIGDVILLGNHVRYPAKYPVDEWAADVNCDSSIDVGDVILLGNHVRYPAKYPLRCCEI
;
A
#
# COMPACT_ATOMS: atom_id res chain seq x y z
N MET A 1 4.73 31.44 65.99
CA MET A 1 3.39 31.05 66.49
C MET A 1 2.39 31.31 65.38
N TYR A 2 1.48 30.36 65.21
CA TYR A 2 0.61 30.13 64.06
C TYR A 2 -0.57 31.14 63.87
N PHE A 3 -1.09 31.15 62.65
CA PHE A 3 -2.51 31.20 62.21
C PHE A 3 -3.26 32.52 61.91
N GLY A 4 -3.87 32.52 60.72
CA GLY A 4 -5.23 33.05 60.43
C GLY A 4 -5.43 33.48 58.95
N LYS A 5 -5.75 32.57 58.01
CA LYS A 5 -7.10 32.19 57.47
C LYS A 5 -7.81 33.32 56.68
N ARG A 6 -8.45 33.17 55.49
CA ARG A 6 -9.12 32.05 54.77
C ARG A 6 -9.49 32.56 53.33
N LEU A 7 -9.28 31.79 52.24
CA LEU A 7 -10.22 30.93 51.45
C LEU A 7 -10.86 31.59 50.20
N ILE A 8 -10.78 30.94 49.01
CA ILE A 8 -11.89 30.54 48.08
C ILE A 8 -11.35 29.79 46.84
N ILE A 9 -11.78 28.51 46.72
CA ILE A 9 -12.24 27.65 45.60
C ILE A 9 -11.67 27.84 44.16
N LEU A 10 -11.17 26.75 43.55
CA LEU A 10 -11.37 26.42 42.12
C LEU A 10 -11.40 24.90 41.87
N GLY A 11 -12.26 24.48 40.93
CA GLY A 11 -12.74 23.11 40.73
C GLY A 11 -11.79 22.13 40.01
N ILE A 12 -12.15 20.85 40.17
CA ILE A 12 -11.47 19.65 39.67
C ILE A 12 -12.01 19.33 38.26
N PHE A 13 -11.12 19.24 37.27
CA PHE A 13 -11.34 18.50 36.03
C PHE A 13 -10.58 17.17 36.12
N VAL A 14 -11.32 16.06 36.03
CA VAL A 14 -10.77 14.70 35.92
C VAL A 14 -10.57 14.41 34.43
N LEU A 15 -9.32 14.32 33.99
CA LEU A 15 -8.94 13.77 32.69
C LEU A 15 -8.45 12.35 32.94
N ILE A 16 -9.26 11.36 32.53
CA ILE A 16 -8.83 9.95 32.48
C ILE A 16 -7.93 9.83 31.26
N ALA A 17 -6.63 9.98 31.46
CA ALA A 17 -5.64 9.49 30.51
C ALA A 17 -5.59 7.96 30.67
N SER A 18 -6.15 7.23 29.71
CA SER A 18 -5.79 5.84 29.50
C SER A 18 -4.29 5.83 29.15
N ALA A 19 -3.46 5.51 30.13
CA ALA A 19 -2.07 5.15 29.88
C ALA A 19 -2.07 3.92 28.97
N VAL A 20 -1.84 4.13 27.68
CA VAL A 20 -1.24 3.08 26.86
C VAL A 20 0.13 2.88 27.49
N PRO A 21 0.48 1.69 27.99
CA PRO A 21 1.83 1.47 28.46
C PRO A 21 2.75 1.75 27.29
N ALA A 22 3.69 2.67 27.47
CA ALA A 22 4.86 2.73 26.60
C ALA A 22 5.41 1.30 26.59
N THR A 23 5.30 0.62 25.46
CA THR A 23 6.09 -0.57 25.20
C THR A 23 7.53 -0.10 25.34
N ALA A 24 8.15 -0.45 26.46
CA ALA A 24 9.58 -0.35 26.60
C ALA A 24 10.16 -0.95 25.32
N ALA A 25 10.98 -0.18 24.62
CA ALA A 25 11.78 -0.74 23.53
C ALA A 25 12.36 -2.04 24.08
N GLU A 26 11.96 -3.17 23.48
CA GLU A 26 12.52 -4.46 23.85
C GLU A 26 14.02 -4.32 23.64
N GLY A 27 14.76 -4.14 24.73
CA GLY A 27 16.21 -4.24 24.70
C GLY A 27 16.50 -5.57 24.03
N ILE A 28 17.35 -5.54 23.00
CA ILE A 28 17.80 -6.74 22.32
C ILE A 28 18.29 -7.70 23.40
N ASN A 29 17.50 -8.73 23.70
CA ASN A 29 17.87 -9.76 24.66
C ASN A 29 18.93 -10.62 23.98
N ILE A 30 20.19 -10.19 24.06
CA ILE A 30 21.35 -10.99 23.65
C ILE A 30 21.40 -12.19 24.60
N THR A 31 20.82 -13.29 24.15
CA THR A 31 20.77 -14.53 24.92
C THR A 31 21.95 -15.39 24.46
N GLU A 32 22.83 -15.75 25.38
CA GLU A 32 23.88 -16.73 25.13
C GLU A 32 23.23 -18.03 24.62
N LYS A 33 23.52 -18.40 23.37
CA LYS A 33 22.94 -19.62 22.77
C LYS A 33 23.63 -20.88 23.28
N TRP A 34 24.95 -20.79 23.45
CA TRP A 34 25.80 -21.84 23.99
C TRP A 34 27.16 -21.26 24.37
N ASN A 35 27.81 -21.86 25.37
CA ASN A 35 29.23 -21.67 25.67
C ASN A 35 29.96 -23.02 25.62
N ARG A 36 31.25 -22.99 25.30
CA ARG A 36 32.14 -24.17 25.24
C ARG A 36 33.53 -23.79 25.73
N THR A 37 34.16 -24.71 26.43
CA THR A 37 35.53 -24.57 26.91
C THR A 37 36.38 -25.70 26.35
N PHE A 38 37.59 -25.37 25.92
CA PHE A 38 38.56 -26.29 25.38
C PHE A 38 39.88 -26.08 26.13
N GLY A 39 40.43 -27.14 26.71
CA GLY A 39 41.67 -27.11 27.49
C GLY A 39 41.92 -28.42 28.23
N GLY A 40 42.98 -28.47 29.03
CA GLY A 40 43.37 -29.63 29.81
C GLY A 40 43.85 -29.29 31.22
N ALA A 41 44.93 -29.94 31.67
CA ALA A 41 45.42 -29.82 33.05
C ALA A 41 46.34 -28.61 33.30
N SER A 42 46.79 -27.96 32.22
CA SER A 42 47.68 -26.79 32.22
C SER A 42 46.97 -25.59 31.60
N ASP A 43 47.67 -24.47 31.48
CA ASP A 43 47.14 -23.27 30.83
C ASP A 43 46.97 -23.48 29.31
N ASP A 44 45.82 -23.05 28.80
CA ASP A 44 45.48 -23.06 27.37
C ASP A 44 44.83 -21.71 27.02
N TYR A 45 45.21 -21.11 25.89
CA TYR A 45 44.78 -19.77 25.47
C TYR A 45 44.22 -19.81 24.05
N GLY A 46 43.09 -19.15 23.79
CA GLY A 46 42.56 -18.95 22.43
C GLY A 46 42.82 -17.52 21.97
N TYR A 47 43.44 -17.35 20.80
CA TYR A 47 43.79 -16.02 20.27
C TYR A 47 43.02 -15.64 19.01
N SER A 48 42.58 -16.63 18.23
CA SER A 48 41.93 -16.38 16.93
C SER A 48 40.76 -17.33 16.70
N VAL A 49 39.69 -16.81 16.10
CA VAL A 49 38.50 -17.57 15.71
C VAL A 49 37.98 -17.07 14.37
N GLN A 50 37.52 -18.00 13.53
CA GLN A 50 36.85 -17.68 12.27
C GLN A 50 35.69 -18.64 12.03
N GLN A 51 34.54 -18.12 11.57
CA GLN A 51 33.47 -18.98 11.06
C GLN A 51 33.90 -19.61 9.73
N THR A 52 33.75 -20.92 9.61
CA THR A 52 34.12 -21.67 8.41
C THR A 52 32.96 -21.75 7.42
N ALA A 53 33.26 -21.99 6.14
CA ALA A 53 32.26 -22.03 5.06
C ALA A 53 31.14 -23.07 5.26
N ASP A 54 31.39 -24.12 6.06
CA ASP A 54 30.41 -25.13 6.46
C ASP A 54 29.47 -24.68 7.60
N GLY A 55 29.63 -23.45 8.08
CA GLY A 55 28.86 -22.86 9.18
C GLY A 55 29.38 -23.20 10.58
N GLY A 56 30.44 -24.01 10.70
CA GLY A 56 31.17 -24.24 11.96
C GLY A 56 32.20 -23.15 12.27
N TYR A 57 33.12 -23.42 13.20
CA TYR A 57 34.16 -22.46 13.58
C TYR A 57 35.53 -23.13 13.69
N ILE A 58 36.57 -22.44 13.22
CA ILE A 58 37.96 -22.79 13.47
C ILE A 58 38.53 -21.85 14.53
N LEU A 59 39.21 -22.41 15.53
CA LEU A 59 39.86 -21.68 16.61
C LEU A 59 41.34 -22.02 16.59
N ALA A 60 42.18 -21.04 16.87
CA ALA A 60 43.61 -21.25 17.07
C ALA A 60 44.07 -20.58 18.37
N GLY A 61 44.98 -21.25 19.05
CA GLY A 61 45.45 -20.90 20.38
C GLY A 61 46.79 -21.54 20.70
N ASP A 62 47.17 -21.46 21.98
CA ASP A 62 48.30 -22.17 22.56
C ASP A 62 47.83 -23.16 23.62
N THR A 63 48.47 -24.32 23.67
CA THR A 63 48.20 -25.33 24.68
C THR A 63 49.46 -25.75 25.41
N ARG A 64 49.42 -25.77 26.74
CA ARG A 64 50.42 -26.45 27.60
C ARG A 64 49.91 -27.79 28.11
N SER A 65 48.70 -28.16 27.70
CA SER A 65 48.00 -29.38 28.09
C SER A 65 48.22 -30.52 27.11
N TYR A 66 48.42 -30.20 25.83
CA TYR A 66 48.55 -31.14 24.72
C TYR A 66 49.82 -30.83 23.91
N GLY A 67 50.26 -31.77 23.08
CA GLY A 67 51.44 -31.56 22.23
C GLY A 67 52.75 -32.04 22.83
N ALA A 68 53.87 -31.56 22.29
CA ALA A 68 55.22 -31.98 22.63
C ALA A 68 56.03 -30.81 23.22
N GLY A 69 56.69 -31.04 24.36
CA GLY A 69 57.50 -29.99 25.00
C GLY A 69 56.67 -29.06 25.88
N ASP A 70 56.90 -27.75 25.74
CA ASP A 70 56.38 -26.73 26.63
C ASP A 70 54.95 -26.29 26.24
N ALA A 71 54.82 -25.42 25.23
CA ALA A 71 53.56 -24.92 24.72
C ALA A 71 53.55 -25.13 23.21
N ASP A 72 52.43 -25.59 22.65
CA ASP A 72 52.27 -25.81 21.22
C ASP A 72 51.10 -25.00 20.66
N ILE A 73 51.14 -24.68 19.37
CA ILE A 73 50.00 -24.11 18.65
C ILE A 73 48.89 -25.16 18.61
N TRP A 74 47.69 -24.79 19.04
CA TRP A 74 46.51 -25.65 19.08
C TRP A 74 45.42 -25.16 18.13
N LEU A 75 45.05 -26.01 17.18
CA LEU A 75 43.99 -25.76 16.20
C LEU A 75 42.77 -26.63 16.52
N ILE A 76 41.59 -26.03 16.62
CA ILE A 76 40.34 -26.71 16.99
C ILE A 76 39.26 -26.38 15.98
N LYS A 77 38.62 -27.41 15.42
CA LYS A 77 37.43 -27.28 14.57
C LYS A 77 36.19 -27.67 15.33
N THR A 78 35.15 -26.85 15.19
CA THR A 78 33.85 -27.06 15.80
C THR A 78 32.73 -27.06 14.76
N ASP A 79 31.59 -27.66 15.13
CA ASP A 79 30.32 -27.50 14.41
C ASP A 79 29.67 -26.13 14.69
N SER A 80 28.54 -25.84 14.04
CA SER A 80 27.79 -24.59 14.22
C SER A 80 27.20 -24.37 15.62
N LYS A 81 27.26 -25.38 16.50
CA LYS A 81 26.84 -25.35 17.90
C LYS A 81 28.03 -25.33 18.86
N GLY A 82 29.24 -25.16 18.34
CA GLY A 82 30.48 -25.12 19.09
C GLY A 82 30.99 -26.47 19.57
N ASN A 83 30.42 -27.61 19.14
CA ASN A 83 30.94 -28.91 19.57
C ASN A 83 32.22 -29.24 18.79
N GLU A 84 33.28 -29.69 19.48
CA GLU A 84 34.54 -30.10 18.84
C GLU A 84 34.29 -31.26 17.85
N GLN A 85 34.77 -31.07 16.64
CA GLN A 85 34.83 -32.12 15.61
C GLN A 85 36.20 -32.78 15.61
N TRP A 86 37.26 -31.96 15.72
CA TRP A 86 38.64 -32.41 15.86
C TRP A 86 39.53 -31.28 16.39
N SER A 87 40.69 -31.65 16.91
CA SER A 87 41.77 -30.71 17.23
C SER A 87 43.14 -31.28 16.84
N ARG A 88 44.13 -30.39 16.67
CA ARG A 88 45.51 -30.68 16.24
C ARG A 88 46.49 -29.76 16.96
N THR A 89 47.64 -30.29 17.34
CA THR A 89 48.74 -29.50 17.92
C THR A 89 49.92 -29.46 16.96
N PHE A 90 50.57 -28.30 16.87
CA PHE A 90 51.76 -28.08 16.06
C PHE A 90 52.84 -27.49 16.97
N GLY A 91 53.97 -28.19 17.10
CA GLY A 91 55.12 -27.75 17.89
C GLY A 91 56.20 -28.82 17.98
N GLY A 92 57.22 -28.58 18.78
CA GLY A 92 58.44 -29.37 18.87
C GLY A 92 58.79 -29.80 20.29
N THR A 93 59.95 -29.40 20.81
CA THR A 93 60.34 -29.71 22.21
C THR A 93 60.45 -28.47 23.08
N LYS A 94 60.41 -27.29 22.45
CA LYS A 94 60.40 -25.98 23.11
C LYS A 94 59.00 -25.37 22.96
N ALA A 95 58.81 -24.14 23.41
CA ALA A 95 57.57 -23.42 23.18
C ALA A 95 57.42 -23.04 21.69
N ASP A 96 56.23 -23.23 21.15
CA ASP A 96 55.80 -22.83 19.81
C ASP A 96 54.42 -22.21 20.00
N LEU A 97 54.34 -20.91 19.79
CA LEU A 97 53.25 -20.08 20.29
C LEU A 97 52.56 -19.37 19.13
N LEU A 98 51.25 -19.36 19.18
CA LEU A 98 50.41 -18.51 18.37
C LEU A 98 50.51 -17.09 18.90
N ASP A 99 50.37 -16.87 20.22
CA ASP A 99 50.42 -15.58 20.94
C ASP A 99 50.23 -14.34 20.05
N ARG A 100 48.97 -13.87 19.96
CA ARG A 100 48.49 -12.81 19.03
C ARG A 100 48.54 -13.18 17.53
N GLY A 101 48.91 -14.41 17.22
CA GLY A 101 48.83 -15.03 15.90
C GLY A 101 47.39 -15.26 15.44
N SER A 102 47.25 -15.70 14.19
CA SER A 102 45.93 -15.81 13.54
C SER A 102 45.79 -17.08 12.72
N VAL A 103 44.52 -17.47 12.54
CA VAL A 103 44.11 -18.55 11.63
C VAL A 103 43.13 -18.03 10.60
N ARG A 104 43.28 -18.48 9.34
CA ARG A 104 42.33 -18.22 8.25
C ARG A 104 42.05 -19.49 7.46
N GLN A 105 40.78 -19.72 7.12
CA GLN A 105 40.38 -20.72 6.14
C GLN A 105 40.84 -20.28 4.75
N THR A 106 41.49 -21.18 4.03
CA THR A 106 41.99 -20.96 2.67
C THR A 106 40.93 -21.36 1.64
N SER A 107 41.07 -20.84 0.42
CA SER A 107 40.11 -21.05 -0.69
C SER A 107 39.97 -22.52 -1.12
N ASP A 108 40.96 -23.37 -0.81
CA ASP A 108 40.93 -24.82 -1.00
C ASP A 108 40.19 -25.58 0.12
N GLY A 109 39.64 -24.88 1.12
CA GLY A 109 38.92 -25.45 2.25
C GLY A 109 39.79 -25.78 3.48
N GLY A 110 41.13 -25.76 3.34
CA GLY A 110 42.07 -25.95 4.45
C GLY A 110 42.27 -24.70 5.30
N TYR A 111 43.34 -24.66 6.10
CA TYR A 111 43.63 -23.53 7.00
C TYR A 111 45.09 -23.09 6.94
N VAL A 112 45.33 -21.79 7.01
CA VAL A 112 46.65 -21.19 7.20
C VAL A 112 46.72 -20.54 8.59
N ILE A 113 47.84 -20.75 9.28
CA ILE A 113 48.07 -20.31 10.66
C ILE A 113 49.41 -19.60 10.70
N THR A 114 49.49 -18.48 11.42
CA THR A 114 50.77 -17.83 11.72
C THR A 114 50.93 -17.59 13.22
N GLY A 115 52.12 -17.87 13.72
CA GLY A 115 52.59 -17.58 15.08
C GLY A 115 54.11 -17.45 15.07
N TYR A 116 54.77 -17.94 16.11
CA TYR A 116 56.22 -18.11 16.17
C TYR A 116 56.64 -19.41 16.84
N THR A 117 57.85 -19.87 16.52
CA THR A 117 58.39 -21.17 16.94
C THR A 117 59.76 -20.98 17.58
N TYR A 118 59.98 -21.54 18.78
CA TYR A 118 61.35 -21.70 19.31
C TYR A 118 61.97 -23.04 18.94
N SER A 119 61.17 -24.01 18.46
CA SER A 119 61.60 -25.36 18.12
C SER A 119 62.27 -25.47 16.75
N TYR A 120 61.77 -24.69 15.79
CA TYR A 120 62.19 -24.65 14.39
C TYR A 120 62.71 -23.24 14.06
N GLY A 121 63.62 -23.13 13.07
CA GLY A 121 64.16 -21.83 12.67
C GLY A 121 65.65 -21.62 12.96
N ALA A 122 66.09 -20.37 12.85
CA ALA A 122 67.49 -19.95 12.75
C ALA A 122 67.96 -19.02 13.89
N GLY A 123 67.62 -19.30 15.15
CA GLY A 123 68.09 -18.46 16.24
C GLY A 123 67.26 -18.65 17.49
N ASP A 124 66.68 -17.56 17.97
CA ASP A 124 65.62 -17.58 18.95
C ASP A 124 64.28 -17.97 18.27
N ALA A 125 63.20 -17.22 18.50
CA ALA A 125 61.90 -17.54 17.90
C ALA A 125 61.80 -17.00 16.46
N ASP A 126 61.32 -17.82 15.53
CA ASP A 126 61.04 -17.39 14.15
C ASP A 126 59.53 -17.36 13.86
N VAL A 127 59.09 -16.54 12.89
CA VAL A 127 57.72 -16.56 12.38
C VAL A 127 57.42 -17.95 11.84
N TRP A 128 56.31 -18.55 12.27
CA TRP A 128 55.90 -19.87 11.81
C TRP A 128 54.61 -19.82 11.00
N LEU A 129 54.69 -20.20 9.73
CA LEU A 129 53.54 -20.31 8.83
C LEU A 129 53.21 -21.79 8.61
N ILE A 130 52.00 -22.20 8.97
CA ILE A 130 51.53 -23.58 8.84
C ILE A 130 50.34 -23.62 7.90
N LYS A 131 50.35 -24.54 6.93
CA LYS A 131 49.20 -24.88 6.08
C LYS A 131 48.70 -26.27 6.41
N THR A 132 47.39 -26.37 6.54
CA THR A 132 46.67 -27.61 6.78
C THR A 132 45.65 -27.90 5.68
N ASP A 133 45.20 -29.15 5.61
CA ASP A 133 44.02 -29.57 4.85
C ASP A 133 42.72 -29.24 5.63
N GLU A 134 41.56 -29.51 5.02
CA GLU A 134 40.24 -29.30 5.65
C GLU A 134 40.02 -30.10 6.96
N ASN A 135 40.83 -31.15 7.19
CA ASN A 135 40.78 -32.00 8.38
C ASN A 135 41.83 -31.61 9.43
N GLY A 136 42.51 -30.48 9.22
CA GLY A 136 43.55 -29.95 10.09
C GLY A 136 44.89 -30.69 10.00
N ASN A 137 45.05 -31.64 9.08
CA ASN A 137 46.34 -32.32 8.93
C ASN A 137 47.33 -31.38 8.25
N GLU A 138 48.56 -31.35 8.75
CA GLU A 138 49.63 -30.54 8.18
C GLU A 138 49.91 -30.94 6.73
N VAL A 139 49.91 -29.95 5.83
CA VAL A 139 50.33 -30.11 4.43
C VAL A 139 51.79 -29.65 4.29
N TRP A 140 52.10 -28.49 4.86
CA TRP A 140 53.46 -27.96 4.96
C TRP A 140 53.55 -26.90 6.05
N ASN A 141 54.76 -26.62 6.52
CA ASN A 141 55.07 -25.45 7.34
C ASN A 141 56.37 -24.76 6.86
N ARG A 142 56.54 -23.48 7.21
CA ARG A 142 57.68 -22.63 6.84
C ARG A 142 58.03 -21.69 7.99
N THR A 143 59.32 -21.43 8.17
CA THR A 143 59.83 -20.48 9.17
C THR A 143 60.49 -19.29 8.50
N PHE A 144 60.24 -18.08 9.02
CA PHE A 144 60.84 -16.84 8.53
C PHE A 144 61.41 -16.05 9.70
N GLY A 145 62.68 -15.68 9.63
CA GLY A 145 63.37 -15.02 10.72
C GLY A 145 64.89 -15.19 10.65
N GLY A 146 65.57 -14.61 11.63
CA GLY A 146 67.02 -14.59 11.73
C GLY A 146 67.51 -15.02 13.11
N ALA A 147 68.62 -14.45 13.56
CA ALA A 147 69.23 -14.85 14.82
C ALA A 147 68.46 -14.37 16.07
N GLY A 148 67.57 -13.38 15.92
CA GLY A 148 66.79 -12.76 16.99
C GLY A 148 65.39 -13.36 17.14
N LEU A 149 64.47 -12.57 17.71
CA LEU A 149 63.06 -12.90 17.85
C LEU A 149 62.26 -12.33 16.67
N ASP A 150 61.49 -13.16 15.99
CA ASP A 150 60.65 -12.81 14.84
C ASP A 150 59.25 -13.40 15.04
N TRP A 151 58.23 -12.54 15.13
CA TRP A 151 56.88 -12.92 15.55
C TRP A 151 55.88 -12.67 14.43
N GLY A 152 55.03 -13.66 14.13
CA GLY A 152 53.95 -13.53 13.15
C GLY A 152 52.60 -13.39 13.82
N HIS A 153 51.91 -12.28 13.58
CA HIS A 153 50.61 -11.99 14.22
C HIS A 153 49.42 -12.19 13.27
N SER A 154 49.57 -11.75 12.02
CA SER A 154 48.45 -11.72 11.07
C SER A 154 48.81 -12.42 9.77
N VAL A 155 47.94 -13.33 9.30
CA VAL A 155 48.07 -13.96 7.99
C VAL A 155 46.78 -13.80 7.18
N GLN A 156 46.95 -13.59 5.88
CA GLN A 156 45.86 -13.64 4.92
C GLN A 156 46.30 -14.30 3.62
N GLN A 157 45.43 -15.13 3.04
CA GLN A 157 45.62 -15.62 1.67
C GLN A 157 45.33 -14.50 0.66
N THR A 158 46.27 -14.24 -0.24
CA THR A 158 46.18 -13.20 -1.26
C THR A 158 45.45 -13.69 -2.52
N SER A 159 44.97 -12.75 -3.33
CA SER A 159 44.23 -13.00 -4.59
C SER A 159 44.98 -13.89 -5.59
N ASP A 160 46.31 -13.88 -5.57
CA ASP A 160 47.20 -14.73 -6.36
C ASP A 160 47.37 -16.17 -5.81
N GLY A 161 46.72 -16.49 -4.69
CA GLY A 161 46.77 -17.79 -4.02
C GLY A 161 47.93 -17.97 -3.03
N GLY A 162 48.85 -17.00 -2.93
CA GLY A 162 49.91 -16.96 -1.91
C GLY A 162 49.42 -16.40 -0.57
N TYR A 163 50.35 -16.02 0.31
CA TYR A 163 50.02 -15.49 1.64
C TYR A 163 50.82 -14.24 1.98
N ILE A 164 50.16 -13.29 2.64
CA ILE A 164 50.78 -12.12 3.25
C ILE A 164 50.75 -12.29 4.78
N ILE A 165 51.89 -12.06 5.43
CA ILE A 165 52.06 -12.19 6.87
C ILE A 165 52.59 -10.87 7.42
N ALA A 166 52.00 -10.38 8.53
CA ALA A 166 52.51 -9.25 9.28
C ALA A 166 52.80 -9.61 10.73
N GLY A 167 53.82 -8.94 11.27
CA GLY A 167 54.28 -9.11 12.64
C GLY A 167 55.44 -8.18 12.93
N TYR A 168 56.44 -8.64 13.67
CA TYR A 168 57.64 -7.85 13.93
C TYR A 168 58.90 -8.69 14.07
N THR A 169 60.05 -8.04 13.93
CA THR A 169 61.37 -8.67 13.87
C THR A 169 62.37 -7.94 14.74
N TRP A 170 63.21 -8.71 15.44
CA TRP A 170 64.43 -8.24 16.07
C TRP A 170 65.69 -8.65 15.28
N SER A 171 65.49 -9.37 14.17
CA SER A 171 66.55 -9.87 13.29
C SER A 171 66.88 -8.91 12.14
N TYR A 172 65.90 -8.11 11.71
CA TYR A 172 66.00 -7.21 10.57
C TYR A 172 65.54 -5.80 10.95
N GLY A 173 65.92 -4.78 10.16
CA GLY A 173 65.50 -3.40 10.39
C GLY A 173 66.51 -2.53 11.14
N ALA A 174 66.04 -1.44 11.72
CA ALA A 174 66.84 -0.29 12.14
C ALA A 174 66.66 0.08 13.62
N GLY A 175 66.59 -0.87 14.54
CA GLY A 175 66.41 -0.53 15.95
C GLY A 175 66.30 -1.74 16.84
N SER A 176 65.20 -1.80 17.59
CA SER A 176 64.82 -2.98 18.36
C SER A 176 63.85 -3.81 17.52
N ASP A 177 62.54 -3.70 17.79
CA ASP A 177 61.48 -4.40 17.04
C ASP A 177 61.13 -3.53 15.82
N ASP A 178 61.13 -4.08 14.62
CA ASP A 178 60.60 -3.42 13.42
C ASP A 178 59.39 -4.20 12.87
N VAL A 179 58.42 -3.52 12.25
CA VAL A 179 57.29 -4.20 11.58
C VAL A 179 57.84 -5.09 10.47
N LEU A 180 57.44 -6.36 10.45
CA LEU A 180 57.83 -7.32 9.41
C LEU A 180 56.62 -7.67 8.54
N LEU A 181 56.76 -7.51 7.22
CA LEU A 181 55.79 -7.93 6.22
C LEU A 181 56.42 -8.97 5.30
N ILE A 182 55.84 -10.16 5.20
CA ILE A 182 56.35 -11.28 4.38
C ILE A 182 55.30 -11.68 3.36
N LYS A 183 55.68 -11.73 2.08
CA LYS A 183 54.87 -12.32 1.01
C LYS A 183 55.43 -13.66 0.59
N THR A 184 54.53 -14.63 0.43
CA THR A 184 54.84 -15.97 -0.02
C THR A 184 54.05 -16.35 -1.27
N ASP A 185 54.49 -17.40 -1.95
CA ASP A 185 53.69 -18.11 -2.95
C ASP A 185 52.68 -19.08 -2.30
N SER A 186 51.89 -19.79 -3.10
CA SER A 186 50.87 -20.73 -2.62
C SER A 186 51.44 -21.96 -1.89
N GLU A 187 52.73 -22.25 -2.06
CA GLU A 187 53.46 -23.33 -1.39
C GLU A 187 54.18 -22.85 -0.12
N GLY A 188 54.00 -21.58 0.24
CA GLY A 188 54.60 -20.94 1.41
C GLY A 188 56.05 -20.50 1.19
N ASN A 189 56.60 -20.59 -0.02
CA ASN A 189 57.96 -20.13 -0.27
C ASN A 189 57.99 -18.59 -0.28
N GLU A 190 58.99 -18.01 0.38
CA GLU A 190 59.15 -16.55 0.45
C GLU A 190 59.40 -15.97 -0.95
N LEU A 191 58.59 -14.97 -1.32
CA LEU A 191 58.80 -14.16 -2.52
C LEU A 191 59.58 -12.90 -2.17
N TRP A 192 59.20 -12.24 -1.07
CA TRP A 192 59.90 -11.09 -0.52
C TRP A 192 59.48 -10.82 0.93
N ASN A 193 60.33 -10.09 1.66
CA ASN A 193 59.99 -9.48 2.93
C ASN A 193 60.34 -7.98 2.94
N ARG A 194 59.69 -7.22 3.82
CA ARG A 194 59.88 -5.78 4.03
C ARG A 194 59.84 -5.47 5.53
N THR A 195 60.62 -4.48 5.95
CA THR A 195 60.65 -3.98 7.32
C THR A 195 60.27 -2.51 7.36
N PHE A 196 59.42 -2.12 8.31
CA PHE A 196 59.01 -0.73 8.54
C PHE A 196 59.22 -0.36 10.00
N GLY A 197 59.93 0.73 10.26
CA GLY A 197 60.22 1.18 11.61
C GLY A 197 61.43 2.11 11.69
N GLY A 198 61.77 2.52 12.90
CA GLY A 198 62.88 3.41 13.22
C GLY A 198 63.75 2.86 14.36
N SER A 199 64.41 3.75 15.10
CA SER A 199 65.32 3.34 16.18
C SER A 199 64.63 2.80 17.44
N TYR A 200 63.32 2.66 17.44
CA TYR A 200 62.51 2.29 18.61
C TYR A 200 61.78 0.96 18.34
N GLU A 201 60.80 0.62 19.18
CA GLU A 201 59.96 -0.57 18.97
C GLU A 201 58.79 -0.22 18.05
N ASP A 202 58.67 -0.93 16.95
CA ASP A 202 57.63 -0.82 15.95
C ASP A 202 57.05 -2.23 15.70
N ARG A 203 55.73 -2.38 15.80
CA ARG A 203 55.08 -3.70 15.81
C ARG A 203 53.93 -3.78 14.84
N GLY A 204 53.95 -4.76 13.94
CA GLY A 204 52.80 -5.10 13.09
C GLY A 204 51.85 -6.03 13.83
N CYS A 205 50.55 -5.73 13.77
CA CYS A 205 49.52 -6.54 14.46
C CYS A 205 48.51 -7.15 13.48
N SER A 206 48.13 -6.43 12.43
CA SER A 206 47.14 -6.90 11.44
C SER A 206 47.54 -6.50 10.03
N VAL A 207 47.27 -7.35 9.04
CA VAL A 207 47.42 -7.05 7.62
C VAL A 207 46.20 -7.49 6.83
N GLN A 208 45.83 -6.70 5.82
CA GLN A 208 44.81 -7.05 4.82
C GLN A 208 45.29 -6.63 3.42
N GLN A 209 44.98 -7.44 2.40
CA GLN A 209 45.13 -7.10 1.00
C GLN A 209 44.03 -6.11 0.60
N THR A 210 44.43 -5.06 -0.11
CA THR A 210 43.53 -4.02 -0.60
C THR A 210 43.07 -4.30 -2.04
N PRO A 211 41.95 -3.71 -2.50
CA PRO A 211 41.40 -3.98 -3.84
C PRO A 211 42.31 -3.64 -5.03
N ASP A 212 43.36 -2.85 -4.79
CA ASP A 212 44.42 -2.47 -5.75
C ASP A 212 45.62 -3.45 -5.73
N ASP A 213 45.46 -4.64 -5.13
CA ASP A 213 46.49 -5.67 -4.91
C ASP A 213 47.64 -5.26 -3.96
N GLY A 214 47.56 -4.08 -3.34
CA GLY A 214 48.45 -3.65 -2.26
C GLY A 214 48.08 -4.24 -0.90
N TYR A 215 48.72 -3.74 0.17
CA TYR A 215 48.46 -4.20 1.53
C TYR A 215 48.35 -3.05 2.54
N ILE A 216 47.39 -3.15 3.45
CA ILE A 216 47.20 -2.24 4.58
C ILE A 216 47.54 -2.97 5.88
N MET A 217 48.31 -2.32 6.76
CA MET A 217 48.75 -2.86 8.04
C MET A 217 48.40 -1.92 9.19
N ALA A 218 47.97 -2.49 10.31
CA ALA A 218 47.85 -1.77 11.59
C ALA A 218 48.84 -2.33 12.62
N GLY A 219 49.32 -1.44 13.48
CA GLY A 219 50.32 -1.73 14.48
C GLY A 219 50.58 -0.57 15.44
N SER A 220 51.81 -0.49 15.93
CA SER A 220 52.27 0.60 16.78
C SER A 220 53.68 1.08 16.41
N THR A 221 53.99 2.37 16.63
CA THR A 221 55.31 2.98 16.38
C THR A 221 55.73 3.97 17.49
N ASN A 222 57.03 4.26 17.63
CA ASN A 222 57.68 5.23 18.57
C ASN A 222 57.84 4.82 20.06
N ASN A 223 58.59 5.63 20.84
CA ASN A 223 58.97 5.38 22.25
C ASN A 223 57.82 5.29 23.27
N ARG A 224 56.59 5.54 22.83
CA ARG A 224 55.34 5.47 23.60
C ARG A 224 54.32 4.51 23.01
N GLN A 225 54.59 3.90 21.85
CA GLN A 225 53.65 3.08 21.06
C GLN A 225 52.40 3.90 20.71
N ASP A 226 52.40 4.60 19.58
CA ASP A 226 51.22 5.23 18.96
C ASP A 226 50.69 4.32 17.85
N ALA A 227 49.38 4.33 17.57
CA ALA A 227 48.78 3.46 16.57
C ALA A 227 49.28 3.83 15.17
N TRP A 228 49.74 2.84 14.42
CA TRP A 228 50.37 3.06 13.12
C TRP A 228 49.62 2.31 12.02
N LEU A 229 49.26 3.04 10.96
CA LEU A 229 48.62 2.51 9.76
C LEU A 229 49.57 2.68 8.57
N ILE A 230 49.90 1.60 7.88
CA ILE A 230 50.87 1.60 6.76
C ILE A 230 50.20 1.01 5.53
N LYS A 231 50.24 1.72 4.40
CA LYS A 231 49.80 1.23 3.10
C LYS A 231 51.00 0.98 2.20
N THR A 232 50.94 -0.14 1.49
CA THR A 232 51.97 -0.56 0.54
C THR A 232 51.37 -0.90 -0.82
N ASP A 233 52.21 -0.87 -1.84
CA ASP A 233 51.92 -1.43 -3.15
C ASP A 233 51.99 -2.97 -3.14
N SER A 234 51.70 -3.60 -4.28
CA SER A 234 51.72 -5.07 -4.42
C SER A 234 53.10 -5.70 -4.23
N ASP A 235 54.18 -4.93 -4.36
CA ASP A 235 55.56 -5.34 -4.16
C ASP A 235 56.06 -5.05 -2.72
N GLY A 236 55.16 -4.57 -1.85
CA GLY A 236 55.43 -4.24 -0.46
C GLY A 236 56.20 -2.92 -0.27
N ASN A 237 56.31 -2.07 -1.29
CA ASN A 237 56.90 -0.75 -1.10
C ASN A 237 55.88 0.17 -0.42
N GLU A 238 56.34 0.98 0.54
CA GLU A 238 55.48 1.94 1.22
C GLU A 238 54.93 2.99 0.25
N GLU A 239 53.62 3.17 0.25
CA GLU A 239 52.94 4.26 -0.46
C GLU A 239 52.71 5.46 0.46
N TRP A 240 52.18 5.18 1.67
CA TRP A 240 51.97 6.15 2.73
C TRP A 240 51.82 5.45 4.08
N ASN A 241 52.00 6.21 5.15
CA ASN A 241 51.69 5.77 6.51
C ASN A 241 51.09 6.94 7.32
N THR A 242 50.23 6.61 8.29
CA THR A 242 49.60 7.56 9.21
C THR A 242 49.75 7.08 10.64
N ILE A 243 50.10 8.00 11.55
CA ILE A 243 50.21 7.73 12.99
C ILE A 243 49.04 8.40 13.69
N PHE A 244 48.36 7.66 14.57
CA PHE A 244 47.25 8.12 15.40
C PHE A 244 47.61 7.90 16.87
N GLY A 245 47.43 8.93 17.70
CA GLY A 245 47.71 8.84 19.12
C GLY A 245 47.98 10.20 19.75
N GLY A 246 48.32 10.18 21.03
CA GLY A 246 48.51 11.37 21.85
C GLY A 246 49.71 11.29 22.78
N ALA A 247 49.52 11.66 24.05
CA ALA A 247 50.61 11.78 25.01
C ALA A 247 50.96 10.45 25.71
N ALA A 248 50.06 9.46 25.67
CA ALA A 248 50.18 8.16 26.29
C ALA A 248 50.21 7.05 25.23
N MET A 249 50.16 5.78 25.66
CA MET A 249 50.27 4.64 24.73
C MET A 249 48.96 4.39 23.99
N ASP A 250 49.03 4.25 22.67
CA ASP A 250 47.93 4.00 21.75
C ASP A 250 48.35 2.89 20.76
N GLU A 251 47.60 1.80 20.63
CA GLU A 251 47.98 0.69 19.71
C GLU A 251 46.84 0.36 18.76
N GLY A 252 47.16 0.05 17.50
CA GLY A 252 46.22 -0.55 16.54
C GLY A 252 46.42 -2.06 16.44
N TYR A 253 45.39 -2.84 16.78
CA TYR A 253 45.44 -4.32 16.77
C TYR A 253 44.81 -4.96 15.54
N SER A 254 43.78 -4.35 14.96
CA SER A 254 43.06 -4.88 13.80
C SER A 254 42.86 -3.79 12.78
N VAL A 255 42.98 -4.12 11.50
CA VAL A 255 42.58 -3.26 10.38
C VAL A 255 41.76 -4.06 9.38
N ASN A 256 40.68 -3.47 8.88
CA ASN A 256 39.87 -4.03 7.81
C ASN A 256 39.50 -2.96 6.77
N PRO A 257 39.53 -3.28 5.46
CA PRO A 257 38.94 -2.43 4.43
C PRO A 257 37.44 -2.23 4.68
N ALA A 258 36.97 -0.99 4.59
CA ALA A 258 35.56 -0.64 4.69
C ALA A 258 34.90 -0.60 3.30
N LYS A 259 33.59 -0.83 3.23
CA LYS A 259 32.80 -0.85 1.99
C LYS A 259 32.80 0.49 1.25
N ASP A 260 33.04 1.60 1.95
CA ASP A 260 33.14 2.95 1.37
C ASP A 260 34.52 3.24 0.75
N GLY A 261 35.45 2.29 0.81
CA GLY A 261 36.81 2.41 0.27
C GLY A 261 37.84 2.92 1.29
N GLY A 262 37.43 3.26 2.51
CA GLY A 262 38.34 3.59 3.61
C GLY A 262 38.79 2.39 4.44
N TYR A 263 39.30 2.63 5.65
CA TYR A 263 39.77 1.58 6.56
C TYR A 263 39.22 1.77 7.98
N ILE A 264 38.86 0.67 8.63
CA ILE A 264 38.46 0.65 10.04
C ILE A 264 39.56 -0.04 10.87
N ILE A 265 39.99 0.62 11.93
CA ILE A 265 41.04 0.16 12.85
C ILE A 265 40.43 -0.02 14.23
N ALA A 266 40.78 -1.11 14.91
CA ALA A 266 40.49 -1.31 16.33
C ALA A 266 41.77 -1.45 17.13
N GLY A 267 41.72 -0.95 18.35
CA GLY A 267 42.85 -0.93 19.25
C GLY A 267 42.48 -0.39 20.62
N TYR A 268 43.45 0.26 21.27
CA TYR A 268 43.19 0.96 22.52
C TYR A 268 43.97 2.25 22.58
N THR A 269 43.49 3.18 23.39
CA THR A 269 44.12 4.48 23.61
C THR A 269 44.24 4.77 25.09
N GLY A 270 45.44 5.09 25.54
CA GLY A 270 45.69 5.69 26.86
C GLY A 270 45.68 7.22 26.82
N SER A 271 45.65 7.79 25.61
CA SER A 271 45.67 9.24 25.39
C SER A 271 44.29 9.88 25.49
N TYR A 272 43.24 9.12 25.16
CA TYR A 272 41.86 9.57 25.17
C TYR A 272 41.04 8.67 26.10
N GLY A 273 40.11 9.23 26.88
CA GLY A 273 39.28 8.42 27.79
C GLY A 273 39.50 8.68 29.29
N ALA A 274 39.02 7.78 30.14
CA ALA A 274 38.96 7.97 31.59
C ALA A 274 40.05 7.18 32.34
N ASP A 275 41.13 7.88 32.72
CA ASP A 275 42.28 7.39 33.50
C ASP A 275 43.13 6.29 32.85
N SER A 276 42.57 5.10 32.62
CA SER A 276 43.26 3.93 32.04
C SER A 276 43.05 3.83 30.52
N ALA A 277 43.71 2.89 29.87
CA ALA A 277 43.57 2.70 28.42
C ALA A 277 42.17 2.20 28.06
N ASP A 278 41.54 2.84 27.08
CA ASP A 278 40.16 2.60 26.66
C ASP A 278 40.07 1.96 25.25
N PHE A 279 38.96 1.28 24.93
CA PHE A 279 38.71 0.80 23.55
C PHE A 279 38.80 1.97 22.60
N TRP A 280 39.51 1.79 21.49
CA TRP A 280 39.65 2.81 20.47
C TRP A 280 39.36 2.25 19.09
N ILE A 281 38.51 2.96 18.36
CA ILE A 281 38.14 2.63 16.98
C ILE A 281 38.36 3.86 16.11
N ILE A 282 39.05 3.69 15.00
CA ILE A 282 39.42 4.77 14.07
C ILE A 282 38.90 4.40 12.69
N LYS A 283 38.19 5.31 12.05
CA LYS A 283 37.80 5.22 10.65
C LYS A 283 38.57 6.25 9.84
N THR A 284 39.15 5.80 8.74
CA THR A 284 39.87 6.66 7.80
C THR A 284 39.24 6.61 6.41
N ASP A 285 39.59 7.59 5.59
CA ASP A 285 39.40 7.53 4.14
C ASP A 285 40.41 6.57 3.48
N ALA A 286 40.36 6.45 2.16
CA ALA A 286 41.23 5.58 1.36
C ALA A 286 42.72 5.99 1.39
N TYR A 287 43.03 7.22 1.81
CA TYR A 287 44.37 7.80 1.86
C TYR A 287 44.95 7.84 3.29
N GLY A 288 44.24 7.24 4.25
CA GLY A 288 44.66 7.20 5.65
C GLY A 288 44.40 8.48 6.42
N ASN A 289 43.57 9.41 5.92
CA ASN A 289 43.13 10.57 6.68
C ASN A 289 42.00 10.16 7.63
N GLU A 290 42.04 10.62 8.88
CA GLU A 290 40.98 10.35 9.86
C GLU A 290 39.66 10.99 9.43
N GLU A 291 38.60 10.18 9.37
CA GLU A 291 37.22 10.64 9.18
C GLU A 291 36.53 10.83 10.54
N TRP A 292 36.69 9.83 11.42
CA TRP A 292 36.28 9.89 12.81
C TRP A 292 37.02 8.85 13.63
N ASN A 293 37.13 9.09 14.93
CA ASN A 293 37.53 8.08 15.90
C ASN A 293 36.57 8.10 17.11
N ALA A 294 36.47 6.98 17.82
CA ALA A 294 35.61 6.84 18.98
C ALA A 294 36.30 6.03 20.08
N THR A 295 36.16 6.50 21.31
CA THR A 295 36.74 5.90 22.51
C THR A 295 35.62 5.39 23.43
N PHE A 296 35.76 4.16 23.93
CA PHE A 296 34.78 3.53 24.81
C PHE A 296 35.48 2.92 26.02
N GLY A 297 35.04 3.27 27.22
CA GLY A 297 35.63 2.73 28.44
C GLY A 297 35.11 3.40 29.70
N GLY A 298 35.63 2.93 30.84
CA GLY A 298 35.37 3.47 32.17
C GLY A 298 36.69 3.79 32.89
N THR A 299 36.75 3.66 34.21
CA THR A 299 38.00 3.96 34.95
C THR A 299 39.05 2.85 34.89
N GLY A 300 38.68 1.68 34.35
CA GLY A 300 39.50 0.49 34.22
C GLY A 300 40.13 0.34 32.83
N LEU A 301 40.91 -0.73 32.64
CA LEU A 301 41.57 -1.03 31.36
C LEU A 301 40.61 -1.75 30.40
N GLU A 302 40.46 -1.20 29.20
CA GLU A 302 39.69 -1.73 28.08
C GLU A 302 40.62 -1.86 26.85
N LYS A 303 40.67 -3.06 26.23
CA LYS A 303 41.43 -3.26 24.97
C LYS A 303 40.59 -3.90 23.87
N CYS A 304 40.45 -3.21 22.74
CA CYS A 304 39.74 -3.73 21.57
C CYS A 304 40.72 -4.44 20.64
N TYR A 305 40.45 -5.71 20.32
CA TYR A 305 41.35 -6.54 19.49
C TYR A 305 40.87 -6.72 18.06
N SER A 306 39.56 -6.60 17.82
CA SER A 306 38.97 -6.86 16.50
C SER A 306 37.83 -5.90 16.20
N VAL A 307 37.68 -5.52 14.93
CA VAL A 307 36.52 -4.77 14.43
C VAL A 307 36.14 -5.25 13.04
N GLU A 308 34.85 -5.45 12.77
CA GLU A 308 34.33 -5.87 11.47
C GLU A 308 33.14 -5.00 11.06
N GLN A 309 33.03 -4.71 9.77
CA GLN A 309 31.87 -3.98 9.25
C GLN A 309 30.68 -4.93 9.06
N THR A 310 29.52 -4.56 9.60
CA THR A 310 28.30 -5.36 9.52
C THR A 310 27.53 -5.14 8.22
N SER A 311 26.58 -6.03 7.93
CA SER A 311 25.73 -5.95 6.73
C SER A 311 24.84 -4.71 6.70
N ASP A 312 24.45 -4.18 7.86
CA ASP A 312 23.66 -2.96 8.05
C ASP A 312 24.47 -1.65 7.87
N GLY A 313 25.74 -1.76 7.48
CA GLY A 313 26.66 -0.63 7.29
C GLY A 313 27.45 -0.25 8.54
N GLY A 314 26.98 -0.58 9.74
CA GLY A 314 27.65 -0.33 11.02
C GLY A 314 28.93 -1.17 11.26
N TYR A 315 29.44 -1.16 12.48
CA TYR A 315 30.65 -1.90 12.87
C TYR A 315 30.41 -2.70 14.16
N ILE A 316 30.95 -3.91 14.25
CA ILE A 316 31.05 -4.67 15.50
C ILE A 316 32.50 -4.70 15.94
N ALA A 317 32.75 -4.55 17.23
CA ALA A 317 34.10 -4.59 17.78
C ALA A 317 34.14 -5.39 19.08
N ALA A 318 35.21 -6.15 19.28
CA ALA A 318 35.36 -7.10 20.37
C ALA A 318 36.72 -6.97 21.07
N GLY A 319 36.72 -7.19 22.38
CA GLY A 319 37.90 -7.15 23.24
C GLY A 319 37.55 -7.49 24.69
N TYR A 320 38.18 -6.83 25.66
CA TYR A 320 37.85 -6.98 27.08
C TYR A 320 37.67 -5.66 27.82
N THR A 321 36.92 -5.68 28.92
CA THR A 321 36.76 -4.55 29.86
C THR A 321 37.07 -4.97 31.29
N ASN A 322 37.63 -4.03 32.06
CA ASN A 322 37.77 -4.11 33.52
C ASN A 322 36.79 -3.15 34.24
N SER A 323 36.10 -2.27 33.49
CA SER A 323 35.21 -1.24 34.00
C SER A 323 33.76 -1.70 34.21
N PHE A 324 33.25 -2.61 33.38
CA PHE A 324 31.80 -2.86 33.26
C PHE A 324 31.35 -4.25 33.73
N SER A 325 32.18 -4.97 34.48
CA SER A 325 31.94 -6.36 34.82
C SER A 325 32.15 -6.70 36.30
N ALA A 326 31.58 -7.83 36.73
CA ALA A 326 31.70 -8.35 38.09
C ALA A 326 32.96 -9.23 38.21
N GLY A 327 34.14 -8.65 38.04
CA GLY A 327 35.40 -9.40 37.97
C GLY A 327 36.62 -8.51 37.72
N TYR A 328 37.75 -9.13 37.35
CA TYR A 328 38.95 -8.40 36.93
C TYR A 328 38.90 -8.02 35.45
N THR A 329 38.58 -8.97 34.56
CA THR A 329 38.57 -8.78 33.10
C THR A 329 37.49 -9.66 32.47
N ASP A 330 36.60 -9.08 31.68
CA ASP A 330 35.50 -9.78 31.00
C ASP A 330 35.42 -9.40 29.51
N VAL A 331 34.88 -10.29 28.68
CA VAL A 331 34.71 -10.05 27.23
C VAL A 331 33.75 -8.88 27.01
N TRP A 332 34.12 -7.96 26.14
CA TRP A 332 33.31 -6.82 25.76
C TRP A 332 33.11 -6.76 24.25
N LEU A 333 31.84 -6.68 23.84
CA LEU A 333 31.40 -6.57 22.46
C LEU A 333 30.55 -5.31 22.30
N ILE A 334 30.89 -4.47 21.33
CA ILE A 334 30.14 -3.25 21.00
C ILE A 334 29.67 -3.28 19.54
N LYS A 335 28.48 -2.74 19.28
CA LYS A 335 27.94 -2.49 17.94
C LYS A 335 27.82 -0.98 17.75
N LEU A 336 28.51 -0.46 16.74
CA LEU A 336 28.41 0.91 16.29
C LEU A 336 27.47 0.98 15.08
N SER A 337 26.57 1.94 15.09
CA SER A 337 25.82 2.35 13.90
C SER A 337 26.59 3.48 13.23
N VAL A 338 26.78 3.42 11.91
CA VAL A 338 27.23 4.61 11.15
C VAL A 338 26.03 5.53 10.93
N PRO A 339 26.27 6.84 10.78
CA PRO A 339 25.18 7.79 10.87
C PRO A 339 24.44 7.96 9.54
N ILE A 340 23.11 8.02 9.64
CA ILE A 340 22.23 8.55 8.59
C ILE A 340 22.21 10.09 8.76
N ASP A 341 22.01 10.86 7.68
CA ASP A 341 21.81 12.31 7.77
C ASP A 341 20.89 12.76 6.63
N LEU A 342 19.60 12.95 6.90
CA LEU A 342 18.58 13.33 5.94
C LEU A 342 18.38 14.83 5.94
N LYS A 343 18.75 15.45 4.82
CA LYS A 343 18.67 16.89 4.63
C LYS A 343 17.57 17.27 3.65
N VAL A 344 16.81 18.33 3.95
CA VAL A 344 15.97 19.01 2.96
C VAL A 344 16.80 20.05 2.22
N ASP A 345 17.05 19.82 0.93
CA ASP A 345 17.87 20.73 0.11
C ASP A 345 17.08 21.90 -0.46
N GLU A 346 15.86 21.61 -0.93
CA GLU A 346 15.10 22.56 -1.74
C GLU A 346 13.59 22.31 -1.67
N ILE A 347 12.81 23.38 -1.78
CA ILE A 347 11.35 23.36 -1.91
C ILE A 347 10.97 24.16 -3.16
N GLU A 348 10.50 23.47 -4.19
CA GLU A 348 10.13 24.05 -5.50
C GLU A 348 8.62 23.92 -5.75
N PRO A 349 7.84 24.99 -5.49
CA PRO A 349 6.43 25.03 -5.85
C PRO A 349 6.24 25.48 -7.31
N TYR A 350 5.46 24.75 -8.09
CA TYR A 350 5.08 25.08 -9.47
C TYR A 350 3.66 24.59 -9.78
N TYR A 351 3.01 25.21 -10.77
CA TYR A 351 1.67 24.79 -11.19
C TYR A 351 1.69 23.68 -12.24
N ASP A 352 2.54 23.79 -13.26
CA ASP A 352 2.77 22.75 -14.28
C ASP A 352 4.21 22.88 -14.75
N THR A 353 4.78 21.77 -15.23
CA THR A 353 6.05 21.72 -15.96
C THR A 353 6.13 22.74 -17.10
N ASN A 354 5.01 23.06 -17.74
CA ASN A 354 4.92 24.09 -18.80
C ASN A 354 4.83 25.53 -18.27
N ALA A 355 4.61 25.70 -16.96
CA ALA A 355 4.50 26.99 -16.27
C ALA A 355 5.28 26.98 -14.93
N PRO A 356 6.60 26.70 -14.95
CA PRO A 356 7.37 26.43 -13.73
C PRO A 356 7.44 27.64 -12.78
N ASN A 357 7.23 28.84 -13.30
CA ASN A 357 7.32 30.09 -12.54
C ASN A 357 5.98 30.60 -12.01
N THR A 358 4.88 29.89 -12.25
CA THR A 358 3.53 30.33 -11.90
C THR A 358 2.88 29.36 -10.93
N ARG A 359 2.15 29.91 -9.96
CA ARG A 359 1.39 29.17 -8.95
C ARG A 359 0.04 29.85 -8.82
N TYR A 360 -1.05 29.10 -8.80
CA TYR A 360 -2.39 29.66 -8.83
C TYR A 360 -3.12 29.49 -7.51
N LEU A 361 -3.81 30.55 -7.08
CA LEU A 361 -4.75 30.52 -5.96
C LEU A 361 -5.94 29.64 -6.31
N ASN A 362 -6.42 28.86 -5.34
CA ASN A 362 -7.54 27.93 -5.45
C ASN A 362 -7.41 26.82 -6.52
N LEU A 363 -6.24 26.70 -7.16
CA LEU A 363 -5.92 25.57 -8.02
C LEU A 363 -4.87 24.68 -7.35
N LYS A 364 -4.83 23.43 -7.79
CA LYS A 364 -3.85 22.45 -7.35
C LYS A 364 -2.49 22.78 -7.97
N ASN A 365 -1.52 23.10 -7.13
CA ASN A 365 -0.11 23.26 -7.50
C ASN A 365 0.69 22.07 -6.97
N GLU A 366 1.82 21.79 -7.58
CA GLU A 366 2.77 20.78 -7.10
C GLU A 366 3.91 21.43 -6.32
N VAL A 367 4.40 20.74 -5.30
CA VAL A 367 5.58 21.15 -4.54
C VAL A 367 6.55 20.00 -4.51
N LYS A 368 7.67 20.14 -5.23
CA LYS A 368 8.79 19.21 -5.15
C LYS A 368 9.66 19.59 -3.97
N VAL A 369 9.90 18.65 -3.07
CA VAL A 369 10.86 18.78 -1.99
C VAL A 369 12.01 17.85 -2.29
N LYS A 370 13.22 18.37 -2.41
CA LYS A 370 14.43 17.57 -2.61
C LYS A 370 15.00 17.15 -1.26
N ILE A 371 15.22 15.85 -1.09
CA ILE A 371 15.82 15.25 0.10
C ILE A 371 17.12 14.56 -0.32
N THR A 372 18.18 14.75 0.44
CA THR A 372 19.46 14.06 0.25
C THR A 372 19.86 13.38 1.55
N ASN A 373 20.35 12.14 1.45
CA ASN A 373 21.03 11.47 2.54
C ASN A 373 22.54 11.80 2.46
N THR A 374 23.00 12.72 3.29
CA THR A 374 24.42 13.10 3.42
C THR A 374 25.21 12.20 4.36
N GLY A 375 24.56 11.21 4.98
CA GLY A 375 25.17 10.22 5.85
C GLY A 375 25.85 9.09 5.07
N SER A 376 26.65 8.30 5.79
CA SER A 376 27.41 7.17 5.24
C SER A 376 26.63 5.84 5.27
N ALA A 377 25.40 5.83 5.79
CA ALA A 377 24.51 4.68 5.84
C ALA A 377 23.18 4.95 5.10
N SER A 378 22.59 3.92 4.49
CA SER A 378 21.26 4.01 3.87
C SER A 378 20.18 4.19 4.94
N ALA A 379 19.25 5.12 4.70
CA ALA A 379 18.05 5.29 5.51
C ALA A 379 16.98 4.29 5.09
N GLY A 380 16.33 3.65 6.07
CA GLY A 380 15.08 2.89 5.85
C GLY A 380 13.91 3.83 5.49
N PRO A 381 12.68 3.33 5.39
CA PRO A 381 11.52 4.17 5.10
C PRO A 381 11.37 5.33 6.09
N PHE A 382 11.05 6.53 5.59
CA PHE A 382 10.90 7.74 6.40
C PHE A 382 9.79 8.64 5.86
N GLU A 383 9.31 9.56 6.70
CA GLU A 383 8.27 10.51 6.33
C GLU A 383 8.83 11.88 5.95
N VAL A 384 8.15 12.57 5.04
CA VAL A 384 8.37 13.98 4.71
C VAL A 384 7.04 14.69 4.86
N THR A 385 6.98 15.71 5.71
CA THR A 385 5.77 16.52 5.92
C THR A 385 5.94 17.91 5.35
N LEU A 386 5.00 18.33 4.50
CA LEU A 386 4.89 19.69 4.00
C LEU A 386 3.91 20.49 4.85
N PHE A 387 4.31 21.70 5.24
CA PHE A 387 3.49 22.68 5.94
C PHE A 387 3.27 23.90 5.06
N THR A 388 2.07 24.47 5.12
CA THR A 388 1.70 25.76 4.53
C THR A 388 1.24 26.71 5.63
N ASN A 389 1.93 27.85 5.80
CA ASN A 389 1.66 28.82 6.88
C ASN A 389 1.52 28.14 8.26
N ASP A 390 2.48 27.28 8.58
CA ASP A 390 2.57 26.50 9.84
C ASP A 390 1.43 25.50 10.10
N LYS A 391 0.63 25.16 9.08
CA LYS A 391 -0.32 24.05 9.13
C LYS A 391 0.13 22.92 8.23
N ILE A 392 -0.04 21.68 8.68
CA ILE A 392 0.24 20.50 7.85
C ILE A 392 -0.60 20.60 6.58
N ALA A 393 0.07 20.57 5.44
CA ALA A 393 -0.56 20.49 4.13
C ALA A 393 -0.78 19.03 3.75
N ASP A 394 0.28 18.22 3.86
CA ASP A 394 0.29 16.80 3.49
C ASP A 394 1.56 16.10 4.03
N THR A 395 1.53 14.78 4.15
CA THR A 395 2.65 13.94 4.61
C THR A 395 2.82 12.76 3.65
N GLN A 396 4.06 12.48 3.27
CA GLN A 396 4.41 11.36 2.38
C GLN A 396 5.45 10.45 3.01
N THR A 397 5.27 9.15 2.85
CA THR A 397 6.25 8.13 3.22
C THR A 397 7.09 7.76 2.01
N LEU A 398 8.41 7.86 2.14
CA LEU A 398 9.38 7.39 1.15
C LEU A 398 9.93 6.02 1.57
N PRO A 399 10.25 5.12 0.61
CA PRO A 399 10.65 3.74 0.90
C PRO A 399 12.06 3.60 1.50
N GLY A 400 12.83 4.70 1.56
CA GLY A 400 14.21 4.74 2.02
C GLY A 400 15.11 5.51 1.04
N LEU A 401 16.33 5.81 1.48
CA LEU A 401 17.29 6.57 0.68
C LEU A 401 18.72 6.11 0.95
N ASP A 402 19.40 5.65 -0.09
CA ASP A 402 20.78 5.19 0.01
C ASP A 402 21.74 6.31 0.40
N ALA A 403 22.87 5.94 1.01
CA ALA A 403 23.93 6.87 1.37
C ALA A 403 24.35 7.72 0.15
N ASN A 404 24.60 9.01 0.37
CA ASN A 404 24.99 9.98 -0.66
C ASN A 404 24.03 10.10 -1.86
N SER A 405 22.77 9.67 -1.72
CA SER A 405 21.75 9.73 -2.77
C SER A 405 20.70 10.80 -2.49
N SER A 406 19.99 11.23 -3.55
CA SER A 406 18.92 12.23 -3.45
C SER A 406 17.63 11.76 -4.12
N THR A 407 16.50 12.21 -3.60
CA THR A 407 15.16 11.90 -4.10
C THR A 407 14.22 13.10 -3.96
N PHE A 408 13.01 13.00 -4.51
CA PHE A 408 11.98 14.03 -4.41
C PHE A 408 10.71 13.48 -3.76
N ALA A 409 10.18 14.21 -2.77
CA ALA A 409 8.78 14.10 -2.36
C ALA A 409 7.95 15.12 -3.12
N VAL A 410 6.77 14.72 -3.64
CA VAL A 410 5.96 15.57 -4.54
C VAL A 410 4.56 15.77 -3.95
N PHE A 411 4.34 16.94 -3.35
CA PHE A 411 3.09 17.25 -2.66
C PHE A 411 2.11 18.02 -3.53
N ASN A 412 0.83 17.93 -3.19
CA ASN A 412 -0.23 18.74 -3.79
C ASN A 412 -0.59 19.91 -2.87
N TRP A 413 -0.47 21.13 -3.36
CA TRP A 413 -0.70 22.36 -2.61
C TRP A 413 -1.76 23.24 -3.28
N THR A 414 -2.90 23.42 -2.62
CA THR A 414 -3.99 24.29 -3.09
C THR A 414 -4.09 25.52 -2.19
N PRO A 415 -3.42 26.64 -2.53
CA PRO A 415 -3.46 27.85 -1.72
C PRO A 415 -4.84 28.51 -1.80
N VAL A 416 -5.62 28.39 -0.73
CA VAL A 416 -6.99 28.92 -0.69
C VAL A 416 -6.99 30.44 -0.51
N TYR A 417 -7.75 31.13 -1.36
CA TYR A 417 -8.06 32.55 -1.24
C TYR A 417 -9.55 32.81 -1.49
N ASN A 418 -10.28 33.05 -0.40
CA ASN A 418 -11.71 33.35 -0.43
C ASN A 418 -11.93 34.81 -0.84
N VAL A 419 -12.45 35.02 -2.05
CA VAL A 419 -12.91 36.34 -2.51
C VAL A 419 -14.42 36.31 -2.62
N THR A 420 -15.11 37.05 -1.76
CA THR A 420 -16.58 37.21 -1.85
C THR A 420 -16.98 38.00 -3.11
N LYS A 421 -16.10 38.87 -3.62
CA LYS A 421 -16.14 39.50 -4.97
C LYS A 421 -14.71 39.90 -5.37
N PRO A 422 -14.08 39.31 -6.41
CA PRO A 422 -12.83 39.83 -6.94
C PRO A 422 -13.04 41.26 -7.48
N PRO A 423 -12.13 42.22 -7.21
CA PRO A 423 -12.20 43.54 -7.83
C PRO A 423 -12.08 43.42 -9.36
N MET A 424 -12.71 44.32 -10.13
CA MET A 424 -12.74 44.31 -11.62
C MET A 424 -11.35 44.33 -12.31
N ASN A 425 -10.26 44.47 -11.54
CA ASN A 425 -8.87 44.49 -12.00
C ASN A 425 -8.02 43.42 -11.26
N ALA A 426 -8.58 42.24 -10.95
CA ALA A 426 -7.97 41.22 -10.11
C ALA A 426 -6.79 40.45 -10.73
N TYR A 427 -6.37 40.79 -11.94
CA TYR A 427 -5.22 40.22 -12.68
C TYR A 427 -3.88 40.16 -11.95
N HIS A 428 -3.77 40.84 -10.81
CA HIS A 428 -2.53 40.92 -10.04
C HIS A 428 -2.74 40.63 -8.55
N VAL A 429 -3.84 39.95 -8.17
CA VAL A 429 -3.99 39.50 -6.79
C VAL A 429 -2.99 38.37 -6.55
N SER A 430 -1.87 38.71 -5.90
CA SER A 430 -0.87 37.77 -5.43
C SER A 430 -0.94 37.67 -3.91
N LYS A 431 -0.84 36.45 -3.38
CA LYS A 431 -0.73 36.19 -1.94
C LYS A 431 0.54 35.40 -1.67
N ASN A 432 1.23 35.80 -0.60
CA ASN A 432 2.44 35.13 -0.14
C ASN A 432 2.09 33.97 0.79
N PHE A 433 2.87 32.90 0.70
CA PHE A 433 2.76 31.71 1.52
C PHE A 433 4.15 31.29 1.99
N SER A 434 4.21 30.78 3.21
CA SER A 434 5.39 30.09 3.74
C SER A 434 5.20 28.59 3.55
N LEU A 435 6.10 27.95 2.80
CA LEU A 435 6.18 26.50 2.65
C LEU A 435 7.33 26.00 3.49
N LYS A 436 7.06 25.04 4.38
CA LYS A 436 8.07 24.44 5.25
C LYS A 436 8.01 22.94 5.10
N ALA A 437 9.12 22.31 4.75
CA ALA A 437 9.21 20.86 4.65
C ALA A 437 10.10 20.35 5.78
N ILE A 438 9.69 19.23 6.38
CA ILE A 438 10.42 18.53 7.44
C ILE A 438 10.55 17.07 7.00
N VAL A 439 11.78 16.57 6.87
CA VAL A 439 12.06 15.12 6.75
C VAL A 439 12.21 14.53 8.15
N ASP A 440 11.69 13.32 8.33
CA ASP A 440 11.60 12.62 9.61
C ASP A 440 11.06 13.51 10.77
N PRO A 441 9.82 14.03 10.64
CA PRO A 441 9.28 15.01 11.59
C PRO A 441 9.08 14.47 13.01
N GLU A 442 9.07 13.15 13.19
CA GLU A 442 8.96 12.49 14.49
C GLU A 442 10.31 12.07 15.07
N ASN A 443 11.42 12.36 14.38
CA ASN A 443 12.78 11.98 14.77
C ASN A 443 12.90 10.48 15.08
N GLN A 444 12.31 9.64 14.22
CA GLN A 444 12.34 8.18 14.38
C GLN A 444 13.67 7.59 13.91
N ILE A 445 14.36 8.27 13.00
CA ILE A 445 15.69 7.93 12.52
C ILE A 445 16.70 8.73 13.34
N ILE A 446 17.74 8.05 13.83
CA ILE A 446 18.84 8.71 14.54
C ILE A 446 19.81 9.26 13.50
N GLU A 447 19.94 10.59 13.45
CA GLU A 447 20.71 11.29 12.42
C GLU A 447 21.93 12.06 12.97
N LEU A 448 22.86 12.46 12.10
CA LEU A 448 23.99 13.33 12.48
C LEU A 448 23.56 14.75 12.83
N ASN A 449 22.61 15.29 12.05
CA ASN A 449 22.27 16.70 12.12
C ASN A 449 20.78 16.96 11.92
N GLU A 450 20.02 16.73 12.97
CA GLU A 450 18.60 17.06 13.09
C GLU A 450 18.20 18.49 12.69
N SER A 451 19.15 19.43 12.65
CA SER A 451 18.86 20.82 12.29
C SER A 451 18.73 21.06 10.78
N ASN A 452 19.23 20.15 9.93
CA ASN A 452 19.16 20.26 8.48
C ASN A 452 17.93 19.52 7.88
N ASN A 453 17.15 18.86 8.72
CA ASN A 453 15.91 18.16 8.37
C ASN A 453 14.77 19.10 7.96
N ILE A 454 14.96 20.41 8.16
CA ILE A 454 13.92 21.42 7.95
C ILE A 454 14.39 22.53 7.02
N LEU A 455 13.54 22.85 6.04
CA LEU A 455 13.72 24.02 5.19
C LEU A 455 12.41 24.80 5.11
N THR A 456 12.50 26.13 5.11
CA THR A 456 11.36 27.04 4.87
C THR A 456 11.64 27.92 3.67
N ALA A 457 10.73 27.92 2.71
CA ALA A 457 10.76 28.74 1.50
C ALA A 457 9.53 29.64 1.44
N ASN A 458 9.73 30.91 1.09
CA ASN A 458 8.63 31.84 0.82
C ASN A 458 8.27 31.80 -0.66
N THR A 459 6.99 31.67 -0.95
CA THR A 459 6.46 31.68 -2.31
C THR A 459 5.25 32.61 -2.42
N SER A 460 4.78 32.83 -3.63
CA SER A 460 3.51 33.50 -3.88
C SER A 460 2.69 32.76 -4.93
N ALA A 461 1.37 32.80 -4.74
CA ALA A 461 0.41 32.30 -5.70
C ALA A 461 -0.47 33.47 -6.18
N ILE A 462 -0.76 33.47 -7.47
CA ILE A 462 -1.52 34.51 -8.15
C ILE A 462 -2.94 34.03 -8.43
N TRP A 463 -3.87 34.95 -8.42
CA TRP A 463 -5.23 34.69 -8.88
C TRP A 463 -5.24 34.57 -10.40
N ASN A 464 -5.72 33.44 -10.92
CA ASN A 464 -5.75 33.17 -12.37
C ASN A 464 -6.86 33.93 -13.11
N GLY A 465 -7.74 34.65 -12.42
CA GLY A 465 -8.77 35.46 -13.07
C GLY A 465 -9.92 34.71 -13.75
N ARG A 466 -9.80 33.39 -13.88
CA ARG A 466 -10.58 32.51 -14.75
C ARG A 466 -11.18 31.43 -13.89
N MET A 467 -12.42 31.64 -13.51
CA MET A 467 -13.17 30.61 -12.84
C MET A 467 -14.39 30.36 -13.68
N GLY A 468 -14.35 29.22 -14.36
CA GLY A 468 -15.55 28.41 -14.35
C GLY A 468 -15.85 28.08 -12.88
N GLY A 469 -17.12 28.12 -12.54
CA GLY A 469 -17.54 28.39 -11.19
C GLY A 469 -17.36 27.27 -10.16
N ASN A 470 -16.89 26.11 -10.58
CA ASN A 470 -16.46 25.03 -9.69
C ASN A 470 -15.22 25.36 -8.83
N GLY A 471 -14.45 26.40 -9.17
CA GLY A 471 -13.17 26.70 -8.52
C GLY A 471 -13.22 27.42 -7.15
N VAL A 472 -14.26 28.22 -6.85
CA VAL A 472 -14.23 29.11 -5.64
C VAL A 472 -15.52 29.22 -4.85
N LEU A 473 -16.69 28.95 -5.42
CA LEU A 473 -17.96 29.06 -4.67
C LEU A 473 -18.57 27.72 -4.30
N GLY A 474 -18.02 26.60 -4.80
CA GLY A 474 -18.51 25.25 -4.47
C GLY A 474 -19.94 25.00 -4.94
N VAL A 475 -20.43 25.77 -5.92
CA VAL A 475 -21.76 25.60 -6.51
C VAL A 475 -21.56 25.10 -7.93
N PRO A 476 -22.12 23.95 -8.33
CA PRO A 476 -22.11 23.53 -9.73
C PRO A 476 -22.95 24.50 -10.55
N TYR A 477 -22.38 25.00 -11.66
CA TYR A 477 -23.01 26.04 -12.49
C TYR A 477 -23.98 25.45 -13.50
N ILE A 478 -23.87 24.14 -13.80
CA ILE A 478 -24.83 23.39 -14.61
C ILE A 478 -25.30 22.20 -13.78
N THR A 479 -26.59 22.20 -13.43
CA THR A 479 -27.18 21.21 -12.51
C THR A 479 -28.50 20.69 -13.02
N THR A 480 -28.81 19.42 -12.75
CA THR A 480 -30.12 18.86 -13.07
C THR A 480 -31.24 19.61 -12.34
N ARG A 481 -32.14 20.21 -13.12
CA ARG A 481 -33.35 20.90 -12.64
C ARG A 481 -34.61 20.07 -12.83
N HIS A 482 -34.64 19.28 -13.91
CA HIS A 482 -35.75 18.36 -14.17
C HIS A 482 -35.23 16.95 -14.44
N HIS A 483 -35.87 15.98 -13.79
CA HIS A 483 -35.59 14.55 -13.93
C HIS A 483 -36.90 13.78 -13.79
N GLY A 484 -37.04 12.70 -14.56
CA GLY A 484 -38.22 11.85 -14.48
C GLY A 484 -38.16 10.63 -15.40
N LYS A 485 -39.09 9.70 -15.17
CA LYS A 485 -39.33 8.52 -16.01
C LYS A 485 -40.76 8.54 -16.57
N LEU A 486 -40.92 8.31 -17.87
CA LEU A 486 -42.22 8.28 -18.53
C LEU A 486 -42.17 7.52 -19.86
N HIS A 487 -43.31 7.02 -20.33
CA HIS A 487 -43.47 6.57 -21.72
C HIS A 487 -43.62 7.79 -22.60
N GLY A 488 -42.69 8.00 -23.54
CA GLY A 488 -42.70 9.24 -24.32
C GLY A 488 -41.43 9.52 -25.12
N GLY A 489 -41.15 10.80 -25.31
CA GLY A 489 -40.01 11.26 -26.10
C GLY A 489 -39.64 12.70 -25.84
N ILE A 490 -38.62 13.18 -26.55
CA ILE A 490 -38.19 14.58 -26.53
C ILE A 490 -38.26 15.23 -27.92
N ILE A 491 -38.44 16.54 -27.95
CA ILE A 491 -38.32 17.39 -29.14
C ILE A 491 -37.42 18.57 -28.75
N HIS A 492 -36.45 18.90 -29.61
CA HIS A 492 -35.61 20.09 -29.42
C HIS A 492 -35.41 20.81 -30.76
N THR A 493 -35.43 22.14 -30.76
CA THR A 493 -35.23 22.94 -31.98
C THR A 493 -34.85 24.38 -31.67
N PHE A 494 -33.99 24.96 -32.49
CA PHE A 494 -33.69 26.40 -32.49
C PHE A 494 -34.70 27.21 -33.32
N GLY A 495 -35.69 26.56 -33.93
CA GLY A 495 -36.63 27.23 -34.82
C GLY A 495 -35.89 27.89 -35.99
N ASP A 496 -36.24 29.14 -36.27
CA ASP A 496 -35.54 29.98 -37.26
C ASP A 496 -34.54 30.97 -36.66
N SER A 497 -34.12 30.75 -35.40
CA SER A 497 -33.17 31.61 -34.68
C SER A 497 -31.78 31.66 -35.34
N GLY A 498 -31.41 30.63 -36.11
CA GLY A 498 -30.13 30.49 -36.83
C GLY A 498 -29.89 31.52 -37.95
N LYS A 499 -30.83 32.45 -38.20
CA LYS A 499 -30.68 33.54 -39.17
C LYS A 499 -29.72 34.66 -38.72
N TYR A 500 -29.33 34.70 -37.45
CA TYR A 500 -28.59 35.82 -36.87
C TYR A 500 -27.30 35.33 -36.19
N TRP A 501 -26.14 35.81 -36.66
CA TRP A 501 -24.84 35.52 -36.03
C TRP A 501 -24.77 36.01 -34.57
N LYS A 502 -25.50 37.11 -34.28
CA LYS A 502 -25.81 37.74 -32.97
C LYS A 502 -26.99 38.69 -33.22
N TYR A 503 -28.10 38.58 -32.47
CA TYR A 503 -29.22 39.51 -32.63
C TYR A 503 -29.21 40.56 -31.53
N LYS A 504 -29.06 41.83 -31.92
CA LYS A 504 -29.13 42.96 -30.99
C LYS A 504 -30.60 43.19 -30.61
N VAL A 505 -30.94 42.98 -29.35
CA VAL A 505 -32.27 43.29 -28.82
C VAL A 505 -32.27 44.74 -28.34
N GLU A 506 -32.96 45.61 -29.06
CA GLU A 506 -33.02 47.05 -28.77
C GLU A 506 -34.47 47.54 -28.71
N LEU A 507 -34.66 48.73 -28.11
CA LEU A 507 -36.00 49.29 -27.92
C LEU A 507 -36.72 49.46 -29.28
N GLY A 508 -37.84 48.77 -29.45
CA GLY A 508 -38.64 48.79 -30.68
C GLY A 508 -38.28 47.74 -31.73
N ASN A 509 -37.20 46.98 -31.54
CA ASN A 509 -36.79 45.87 -32.41
C ASN A 509 -36.72 44.56 -31.61
N PRO A 510 -37.82 43.79 -31.54
CA PRO A 510 -37.83 42.53 -30.82
C PRO A 510 -37.02 41.44 -31.53
N TYR A 511 -36.61 40.43 -30.77
CA TYR A 511 -36.06 39.18 -31.28
C TYR A 511 -37.18 38.15 -31.42
N ILE A 512 -37.53 37.83 -32.66
CA ILE A 512 -38.65 36.95 -32.99
C ILE A 512 -38.12 35.63 -33.51
N VAL A 513 -38.55 34.53 -32.90
CA VAL A 513 -38.20 33.16 -33.29
C VAL A 513 -39.47 32.34 -33.48
N ASN A 514 -39.54 31.62 -34.60
CA ASN A 514 -40.64 30.74 -34.94
C ASN A 514 -40.23 29.28 -34.77
N PHE A 515 -40.95 28.56 -33.93
CA PHE A 515 -40.76 27.14 -33.67
C PHE A 515 -41.86 26.31 -34.33
N ASN A 516 -41.49 25.39 -35.22
CA ASN A 516 -42.43 24.44 -35.80
C ASN A 516 -42.46 23.18 -34.92
N VAL A 517 -43.57 22.97 -34.22
CA VAL A 517 -43.74 21.85 -33.28
C VAL A 517 -44.69 20.81 -33.88
N SER A 518 -44.29 19.55 -33.83
CA SER A 518 -45.11 18.40 -34.25
C SER A 518 -45.05 17.29 -33.18
N LEU A 519 -46.06 17.24 -32.34
CA LEU A 519 -46.30 16.21 -31.34
C LEU A 519 -46.99 14.97 -31.97
N PRO A 520 -46.69 13.75 -31.48
CA PRO A 520 -47.44 12.54 -31.83
C PRO A 520 -48.93 12.64 -31.44
N PRO A 521 -49.84 11.94 -32.13
CA PRO A 521 -51.25 11.91 -31.75
C PRO A 521 -51.46 11.40 -30.33
N GLY A 522 -52.19 12.15 -29.51
CA GLY A 522 -52.46 11.78 -28.11
C GLY A 522 -51.30 12.04 -27.15
N ALA A 523 -50.23 12.72 -27.59
CA ALA A 523 -49.14 13.09 -26.71
C ALA A 523 -49.53 14.24 -25.77
N GLU A 524 -49.12 14.14 -24.51
CA GLU A 524 -49.28 15.18 -23.48
C GLU A 524 -47.90 15.79 -23.18
N VAL A 525 -47.81 17.11 -23.10
CA VAL A 525 -46.53 17.78 -22.78
C VAL A 525 -46.26 17.70 -21.28
N GLU A 526 -45.13 17.12 -20.91
CA GLU A 526 -44.67 17.03 -19.51
C GLU A 526 -43.87 18.27 -19.11
N LEU A 527 -42.99 18.73 -20.01
CA LEU A 527 -42.09 19.85 -19.79
C LEU A 527 -41.83 20.53 -21.13
N ALA A 528 -41.98 21.84 -21.22
CA ALA A 528 -41.47 22.61 -22.35
C ALA A 528 -40.84 23.92 -21.90
N LYS A 529 -39.57 24.12 -22.27
CA LYS A 529 -38.77 25.30 -21.90
C LYS A 529 -38.15 25.94 -23.13
N ILE A 530 -38.03 27.27 -23.12
CA ILE A 530 -37.22 28.03 -24.08
C ILE A 530 -35.99 28.57 -23.34
N TYR A 531 -34.80 28.29 -23.87
CA TYR A 531 -33.53 28.82 -23.39
C TYR A 531 -32.97 29.81 -24.41
N THR A 532 -32.76 31.06 -24.02
CA THR A 532 -32.11 32.07 -24.86
C THR A 532 -30.75 32.44 -24.30
N TYR A 533 -29.72 32.36 -25.13
CA TYR A 533 -28.34 32.57 -24.70
C TYR A 533 -27.96 34.03 -24.94
N PHE A 534 -27.43 34.69 -23.91
CA PHE A 534 -26.93 36.05 -24.02
C PHE A 534 -25.44 36.10 -23.70
N GLU A 535 -24.74 36.98 -24.38
CA GLU A 535 -23.32 37.25 -24.17
C GLU A 535 -23.12 38.75 -23.88
N TRP A 536 -21.87 39.13 -23.55
CA TRP A 536 -21.34 40.49 -23.35
C TRP A 536 -22.20 41.69 -23.81
N PHE A 537 -22.03 42.85 -23.16
CA PHE A 537 -22.73 44.14 -23.37
C PHE A 537 -23.78 44.50 -22.32
N VAL A 538 -24.13 43.58 -21.41
CA VAL A 538 -25.00 43.85 -20.25
C VAL A 538 -24.22 43.74 -18.94
N ARG A 539 -24.34 44.73 -18.06
CA ARG A 539 -23.70 44.72 -16.73
C ARG A 539 -24.65 44.26 -15.60
N GLU A 540 -25.91 44.09 -15.96
CA GLU A 540 -27.04 43.74 -15.12
C GLU A 540 -27.88 42.69 -15.85
N GLN A 541 -28.83 42.07 -15.17
CA GLN A 541 -29.74 41.10 -15.79
C GLN A 541 -30.45 41.75 -17.00
N PRO A 542 -30.46 41.09 -18.18
CA PRO A 542 -31.24 41.56 -19.32
C PRO A 542 -32.73 41.70 -18.94
N LYS A 543 -33.34 42.86 -19.17
CA LYS A 543 -34.80 43.01 -19.03
C LYS A 543 -35.45 42.55 -20.33
N ALA A 544 -35.93 41.31 -20.29
CA ALA A 544 -36.18 40.50 -21.48
C ALA A 544 -37.56 39.86 -21.38
N ASP A 545 -38.59 40.71 -21.32
CA ASP A 545 -39.97 40.25 -21.34
C ASP A 545 -40.27 39.67 -22.71
N ALA A 546 -40.87 38.49 -22.73
CA ALA A 546 -41.24 37.79 -23.94
C ALA A 546 -42.76 37.71 -24.08
N THR A 547 -43.21 37.50 -25.31
CA THR A 547 -44.57 37.05 -25.62
C THR A 547 -44.51 35.75 -26.40
N PHE A 548 -45.50 34.89 -26.21
CA PHE A 548 -45.62 33.59 -26.88
C PHE A 548 -46.95 33.51 -27.60
N THR A 549 -46.89 33.37 -28.91
CA THR A 549 -48.07 33.22 -29.75
C THR A 549 -48.23 31.77 -30.17
N THR A 550 -49.41 31.19 -29.92
CA THR A 550 -49.76 29.81 -30.32
C THR A 550 -50.16 29.73 -31.79
N PRO A 551 -50.22 28.53 -32.39
CA PRO A 551 -50.64 28.35 -33.78
C PRO A 551 -52.03 28.92 -34.10
N VAL A 552 -52.94 28.94 -33.12
CA VAL A 552 -54.29 29.54 -33.24
C VAL A 552 -54.32 31.05 -33.00
N GLY A 553 -53.18 31.68 -32.73
CA GLY A 553 -53.03 33.13 -32.59
C GLY A 553 -53.33 33.68 -31.19
N GLU A 554 -53.40 32.82 -30.17
CA GLU A 554 -53.48 33.28 -28.77
C GLU A 554 -52.10 33.77 -28.33
N ASN A 555 -52.03 34.92 -27.67
CA ASN A 555 -50.78 35.55 -27.25
C ASN A 555 -50.70 35.63 -25.73
N PHE A 556 -49.59 35.17 -25.17
CA PHE A 556 -49.34 35.07 -23.73
C PHE A 556 -48.10 35.88 -23.36
N ASP A 557 -48.17 36.59 -22.23
CA ASP A 557 -46.99 37.21 -21.64
C ASP A 557 -46.12 36.13 -20.98
N LEU A 558 -44.84 36.08 -21.35
CA LEU A 558 -43.83 35.17 -20.83
C LEU A 558 -42.80 35.93 -20.01
N PRO A 559 -42.93 35.95 -18.67
CA PRO A 559 -41.84 36.41 -17.82
C PRO A 559 -40.67 35.43 -17.88
N VAL A 560 -39.47 35.93 -17.56
CA VAL A 560 -38.30 35.08 -17.32
C VAL A 560 -38.60 34.15 -16.14
N ASP A 561 -38.56 32.85 -16.38
CA ASP A 561 -38.81 31.79 -15.39
C ASP A 561 -37.59 31.60 -14.47
N ASP A 562 -36.42 31.47 -15.09
CA ASP A 562 -35.13 31.47 -14.39
C ASP A 562 -34.05 32.10 -15.28
N TRP A 563 -32.90 32.42 -14.70
CA TRP A 563 -31.74 32.87 -15.46
C TRP A 563 -30.43 32.43 -14.82
N TYR A 564 -29.55 31.93 -15.66
CA TYR A 564 -28.22 31.47 -15.27
C TYR A 564 -27.21 32.44 -15.83
N TRP A 565 -26.22 32.83 -15.04
CA TRP A 565 -25.21 33.76 -15.51
C TRP A 565 -23.87 33.50 -14.85
N ASP A 566 -22.83 33.83 -15.60
CA ASP A 566 -21.47 33.89 -15.13
C ASP A 566 -20.74 35.11 -15.70
N LYS A 567 -19.61 35.49 -15.11
CA LYS A 567 -18.78 36.59 -15.59
C LYS A 567 -17.31 36.35 -15.30
N GLY A 568 -16.46 36.68 -16.27
CA GLY A 568 -15.01 36.63 -16.10
C GLY A 568 -14.51 37.84 -15.31
N TYR A 569 -13.50 37.68 -14.46
CA TYR A 569 -12.94 38.77 -13.65
C TYR A 569 -11.57 39.27 -14.12
N ALA A 570 -11.10 38.74 -15.26
CA ALA A 570 -9.78 38.99 -15.82
C ALA A 570 -9.83 39.38 -17.30
N PHE A 571 -10.71 40.30 -17.71
CA PHE A 571 -10.61 40.98 -19.02
C PHE A 571 -11.16 42.40 -19.10
N ILE A 572 -10.80 43.14 -20.17
CA ILE A 572 -11.43 44.43 -20.58
C ILE A 572 -12.97 44.35 -20.56
N PHE A 573 -13.51 43.14 -20.71
CA PHE A 573 -14.94 42.83 -20.69
C PHE A 573 -15.41 42.10 -19.43
N GLY A 574 -14.59 41.98 -18.38
CA GLY A 574 -14.92 41.32 -17.10
C GLY A 574 -15.96 42.04 -16.23
N GLN A 575 -16.67 42.97 -16.86
CA GLN A 575 -17.75 43.77 -16.33
C GLN A 575 -19.10 43.37 -16.91
N TYR A 576 -19.12 42.47 -17.89
CA TYR A 576 -20.32 42.04 -18.59
C TYR A 576 -20.73 40.62 -18.18
N LEU A 577 -22.04 40.40 -18.08
CA LEU A 577 -22.65 39.11 -17.80
C LEU A 577 -22.77 38.29 -19.08
N TRP A 578 -22.63 36.98 -18.93
CA TRP A 578 -22.85 35.95 -19.94
C TRP A 578 -23.82 34.93 -19.33
N GLY A 579 -24.73 34.36 -20.10
CA GLY A 579 -25.72 33.49 -19.48
C GLY A 579 -26.86 33.00 -20.35
N VAL A 580 -27.85 32.43 -19.69
CA VAL A 580 -29.07 31.85 -20.27
C VAL A 580 -30.27 32.47 -19.57
N LEU A 581 -31.26 32.91 -20.33
CA LEU A 581 -32.60 33.17 -19.82
C LEU A 581 -33.49 31.98 -20.16
N GLN A 582 -34.31 31.58 -19.21
CA GLN A 582 -35.26 30.48 -19.34
C GLN A 582 -36.69 31.01 -19.30
N TYR A 583 -37.55 30.41 -20.12
CA TYR A 583 -38.98 30.69 -20.16
C TYR A 583 -39.76 29.38 -20.11
N ASP A 584 -40.76 29.30 -19.24
CA ASP A 584 -41.66 28.15 -19.18
C ASP A 584 -42.78 28.28 -20.20
N VAL A 585 -42.82 27.36 -21.16
CA VAL A 585 -43.86 27.28 -22.19
C VAL A 585 -44.69 26.00 -22.09
N THR A 586 -44.50 25.19 -21.04
CA THR A 586 -45.22 23.94 -20.79
C THR A 586 -46.74 24.11 -20.89
N PRO A 587 -47.38 25.14 -20.31
CA PRO A 587 -48.83 25.27 -20.34
C PRO A 587 -49.41 25.63 -21.72
N TYR A 588 -48.57 26.11 -22.65
CA TYR A 588 -49.01 26.72 -23.91
C TYR A 588 -48.83 25.81 -25.13
N ILE A 589 -48.04 24.74 -25.00
CA ILE A 589 -47.83 23.79 -26.10
C ILE A 589 -48.80 22.61 -25.94
N ASN A 590 -49.79 22.55 -26.82
CA ASN A 590 -50.84 21.52 -26.80
C ASN A 590 -51.31 21.07 -28.19
N GLU A 591 -50.78 21.65 -29.26
CA GLU A 591 -51.18 21.35 -30.64
C GLU A 591 -49.99 21.44 -31.62
N ASN A 592 -50.19 20.92 -32.82
CA ASN A 592 -49.17 20.96 -33.87
C ASN A 592 -49.28 22.29 -34.64
N GLY A 593 -48.15 22.94 -34.87
CA GLY A 593 -48.12 24.19 -35.63
C GLY A 593 -46.88 25.03 -35.35
N THR A 594 -46.94 26.29 -35.81
CA THR A 594 -45.88 27.27 -35.59
C THR A 594 -46.19 28.10 -34.36
N TYR A 595 -45.31 28.02 -33.36
CA TYR A 595 -45.31 28.88 -32.18
C TYR A 595 -44.33 30.03 -32.39
N THR A 596 -44.71 31.26 -32.04
CA THR A 596 -43.84 32.43 -32.17
C THR A 596 -43.43 32.94 -30.79
N PHE A 597 -42.13 32.90 -30.52
CA PHE A 597 -41.51 33.51 -29.35
C PHE A 597 -40.98 34.89 -29.72
N ASN A 598 -41.44 35.92 -29.03
CA ASN A 598 -41.16 37.31 -29.34
C ASN A 598 -40.59 38.00 -28.11
N LEU A 599 -39.26 38.12 -28.07
CA LEU A 599 -38.51 38.72 -26.99
C LEU A 599 -38.34 40.22 -27.20
N THR A 600 -38.75 41.02 -26.22
CA THR A 600 -38.74 42.48 -26.30
C THR A 600 -37.79 43.11 -25.28
N HIS A 601 -37.20 44.24 -25.65
CA HIS A 601 -36.37 45.03 -24.74
C HIS A 601 -37.24 45.81 -23.75
N ALA A 602 -37.33 45.36 -22.50
CA ALA A 602 -38.16 45.97 -21.45
C ALA A 602 -37.45 47.12 -20.67
N GLY A 603 -36.31 47.61 -21.17
CA GLY A 603 -35.52 48.72 -20.60
C GLY A 603 -34.13 48.30 -20.12
N GLY A 604 -33.26 49.25 -19.75
CA GLY A 604 -31.88 48.94 -19.34
C GLY A 604 -30.87 49.01 -20.50
N SER A 605 -29.74 48.31 -20.35
CA SER A 605 -28.67 48.26 -21.36
C SER A 605 -29.01 47.29 -22.49
N GLU A 606 -28.64 47.64 -23.72
CA GLU A 606 -28.78 46.77 -24.90
C GLU A 606 -28.03 45.45 -24.70
N TYR A 607 -28.59 44.37 -25.24
CA TYR A 607 -28.01 43.03 -25.13
C TYR A 607 -28.15 42.25 -26.43
N TYR A 608 -27.28 41.25 -26.61
CA TYR A 608 -27.30 40.38 -27.78
C TYR A 608 -27.78 38.98 -27.39
N MET A 609 -28.60 38.40 -28.26
CA MET A 609 -29.03 37.01 -28.18
C MET A 609 -28.30 36.17 -29.22
N ASP A 610 -27.91 34.97 -28.79
CA ASP A 610 -27.24 33.94 -29.58
C ASP A 610 -28.13 32.69 -29.61
N GLY A 611 -29.25 32.81 -30.33
CA GLY A 611 -30.22 31.72 -30.49
C GLY A 611 -31.26 31.60 -29.38
N ALA A 612 -32.31 30.82 -29.67
CA ALA A 612 -33.34 30.41 -28.72
C ALA A 612 -33.66 28.93 -28.93
N LEU A 613 -33.37 28.09 -27.92
CA LEU A 613 -33.63 26.67 -27.95
C LEU A 613 -34.98 26.36 -27.29
N LEU A 614 -35.91 25.77 -28.04
CA LEU A 614 -37.11 25.12 -27.49
C LEU A 614 -36.79 23.65 -27.19
N PHE A 615 -36.99 23.22 -25.95
CA PHE A 615 -36.85 21.82 -25.50
C PHE A 615 -38.19 21.34 -24.93
N ILE A 616 -38.66 20.17 -25.36
CA ILE A 616 -39.94 19.58 -24.97
C ILE A 616 -39.73 18.12 -24.57
N VAL A 617 -40.32 17.72 -23.45
CA VAL A 617 -40.55 16.33 -23.04
C VAL A 617 -42.06 16.07 -23.11
N TYR A 618 -42.46 14.97 -23.75
CA TYR A 618 -43.88 14.61 -23.88
C TYR A 618 -44.12 13.15 -23.46
N ARG A 619 -45.31 12.87 -22.93
CA ARG A 619 -45.85 11.54 -22.63
C ARG A 619 -46.66 11.01 -23.80
N GLU A 620 -46.44 9.75 -24.18
CA GLU A 620 -47.28 9.00 -25.11
C GLU A 620 -47.13 7.50 -24.78
N GLN A 621 -48.23 6.85 -24.41
CA GLN A 621 -48.20 5.50 -23.81
C GLN A 621 -47.63 4.41 -24.72
N ASN A 622 -47.68 4.58 -26.05
CA ASN A 622 -47.12 3.61 -27.00
C ASN A 622 -45.65 3.87 -27.35
N LYS A 623 -45.02 4.88 -26.74
CA LYS A 623 -43.57 5.10 -26.86
C LYS A 623 -42.79 4.28 -25.83
N PRO A 624 -41.49 4.04 -26.07
CA PRO A 624 -40.61 3.43 -25.08
C PRO A 624 -40.62 4.20 -23.76
N LEU A 625 -40.35 3.47 -22.67
CA LEU A 625 -40.03 4.09 -21.39
C LEU A 625 -38.72 4.87 -21.54
N ILE A 626 -38.74 6.15 -21.22
CA ILE A 626 -37.56 7.01 -21.18
C ILE A 626 -37.31 7.54 -19.77
N GLU A 627 -36.04 7.74 -19.45
CA GLU A 627 -35.57 8.57 -18.34
C GLU A 627 -34.84 9.78 -18.91
N TYR A 628 -35.19 10.97 -18.44
CA TYR A 628 -34.60 12.22 -18.91
C TYR A 628 -33.96 12.99 -17.77
N TYR A 629 -32.86 13.68 -18.08
CA TYR A 629 -32.15 14.60 -17.21
C TYR A 629 -31.98 15.92 -17.95
N VAL A 630 -32.50 17.00 -17.38
CA VAL A 630 -32.38 18.36 -17.92
C VAL A 630 -31.51 19.15 -16.95
N SER A 631 -30.25 19.36 -17.35
CA SER A 631 -29.30 20.16 -16.57
C SER A 631 -29.16 21.56 -17.16
N GLU A 632 -29.44 22.54 -16.30
CA GLU A 632 -29.57 23.94 -16.65
C GLU A 632 -28.48 24.75 -15.94
N GLY A 633 -27.92 25.73 -16.65
CA GLY A 633 -26.76 26.46 -16.17
C GLY A 633 -26.08 27.37 -17.19
N ALA A 634 -24.97 27.97 -16.75
CA ALA A 634 -24.02 28.68 -17.59
C ALA A 634 -22.68 28.78 -16.86
N ASP A 635 -21.59 28.40 -17.51
CA ASP A 635 -20.25 28.43 -16.94
C ASP A 635 -19.26 29.07 -17.91
N LEU A 636 -18.68 30.22 -17.57
CA LEU A 636 -17.78 30.95 -18.46
C LEU A 636 -16.33 30.54 -18.23
N LEU A 637 -15.79 29.78 -19.18
CA LEU A 637 -14.40 29.34 -19.19
C LEU A 637 -13.52 30.33 -19.97
N GLY A 638 -12.30 30.55 -19.51
CA GLY A 638 -11.28 31.31 -20.25
C GLY A 638 -10.01 30.49 -20.42
N GLY A 639 -9.52 30.29 -21.65
CA GLY A 639 -8.27 29.55 -21.94
C GLY A 639 -7.13 30.35 -22.60
N ARG A 640 -6.01 29.64 -22.79
CA ARG A 640 -4.56 29.94 -22.77
C ARG A 640 -3.95 31.28 -23.23
N ASP A 641 -4.67 32.31 -23.63
CA ASP A 641 -4.03 33.51 -24.24
C ASP A 641 -2.96 34.22 -23.39
N ILE A 642 -2.85 33.95 -22.06
CA ILE A 642 -1.82 34.54 -21.18
C ILE A 642 -1.38 33.69 -19.95
N GLU A 643 -2.01 32.55 -19.62
CA GLU A 643 -1.97 32.01 -18.23
C GLU A 643 -1.84 30.48 -18.10
N TYR A 644 -1.27 29.76 -19.09
CA TYR A 644 -0.85 28.34 -18.99
C TYR A 644 -1.70 27.40 -18.07
N LEU A 645 -3.03 27.49 -18.09
CA LEU A 645 -3.89 26.63 -17.28
C LEU A 645 -3.89 25.19 -17.84
N ARG A 646 -3.99 24.21 -16.93
CA ARG A 646 -4.25 22.81 -17.25
C ARG A 646 -5.67 22.67 -17.81
N TYR A 647 -5.90 21.68 -18.66
CA TYR A 647 -7.21 21.49 -19.28
C TYR A 647 -8.32 21.17 -18.25
N GLU A 648 -7.96 20.44 -17.19
CA GLU A 648 -8.84 20.13 -16.06
C GLU A 648 -9.39 21.39 -15.36
N ASP A 649 -8.59 22.47 -15.32
CA ASP A 649 -8.96 23.75 -14.72
C ASP A 649 -9.75 24.66 -15.68
N THR A 650 -9.87 24.26 -16.95
CA THR A 650 -10.68 24.94 -17.99
C THR A 650 -11.79 24.02 -18.50
N THR A 651 -12.45 23.32 -17.58
CA THR A 651 -13.51 22.35 -17.89
C THR A 651 -14.77 22.65 -17.09
N ALA A 652 -15.88 22.88 -17.79
CA ALA A 652 -17.19 23.01 -17.14
C ALA A 652 -17.77 21.63 -16.89
N LYS A 653 -18.44 21.45 -15.75
CA LYS A 653 -19.02 20.17 -15.35
C LYS A 653 -20.53 20.30 -15.15
N ALA A 654 -21.28 19.47 -15.86
CA ALA A 654 -22.72 19.31 -15.66
C ALA A 654 -22.99 17.98 -14.97
N GLU A 655 -23.51 18.05 -13.75
CA GLU A 655 -23.87 16.87 -12.95
C GLU A 655 -25.28 16.41 -13.30
N LEU A 656 -25.42 15.16 -13.74
CA LEU A 656 -26.71 14.52 -14.02
C LEU A 656 -27.21 13.80 -12.75
N LYS A 657 -28.08 14.46 -11.98
CA LYS A 657 -28.63 13.96 -10.71
C LYS A 657 -30.04 13.39 -10.91
N GLY A 658 -30.24 12.10 -10.62
CA GLY A 658 -31.57 11.47 -10.71
C GLY A 658 -31.69 10.03 -10.18
N GLY A 659 -30.82 9.60 -9.25
CA GLY A 659 -30.81 8.21 -8.75
C GLY A 659 -29.93 7.26 -9.58
N GLU A 660 -29.79 6.01 -9.13
CA GLU A 660 -29.01 4.99 -9.86
C GLU A 660 -29.71 4.60 -11.15
N MET A 661 -29.00 4.71 -12.28
CA MET A 661 -29.49 4.34 -13.60
C MET A 661 -29.48 2.82 -13.76
N ASP A 662 -30.61 2.24 -14.16
CA ASP A 662 -30.68 0.80 -14.45
C ASP A 662 -30.06 0.50 -15.81
N ILE A 663 -28.76 0.22 -15.84
CA ILE A 663 -28.07 -0.05 -17.10
C ILE A 663 -28.42 -1.40 -17.76
N THR A 664 -29.21 -2.26 -17.11
CA THR A 664 -29.46 -3.63 -17.61
C THR A 664 -30.37 -3.69 -18.83
N ASN A 665 -31.30 -2.73 -18.93
CA ASN A 665 -32.33 -2.70 -19.99
C ASN A 665 -32.21 -1.47 -20.90
N VAL A 666 -31.06 -0.78 -20.93
CA VAL A 666 -30.87 0.41 -21.76
C VAL A 666 -30.74 0.02 -23.24
N THR A 667 -31.64 0.53 -24.08
CA THR A 667 -31.62 0.32 -25.54
C THR A 667 -31.00 1.50 -26.30
N LYS A 668 -31.18 2.72 -25.78
CA LYS A 668 -30.64 3.94 -26.38
C LYS A 668 -30.32 4.98 -25.30
N ALA A 669 -29.21 5.71 -25.45
CA ALA A 669 -28.83 6.80 -24.57
C ALA A 669 -28.27 7.94 -25.42
N THR A 670 -28.85 9.13 -25.29
CA THR A 670 -28.51 10.29 -26.12
C THR A 670 -28.20 11.48 -25.24
N LEU A 671 -26.99 12.02 -25.38
CA LEU A 671 -26.55 13.24 -24.70
C LEU A 671 -26.59 14.42 -25.66
N PHE A 672 -27.12 15.53 -25.19
CA PHE A 672 -27.15 16.82 -25.86
C PHE A 672 -26.44 17.83 -24.99
N SER A 673 -25.52 18.60 -25.58
CA SER A 673 -24.79 19.62 -24.85
C SER A 673 -24.82 20.93 -25.61
N VAL A 674 -25.02 22.05 -24.90
CA VAL A 674 -25.04 23.39 -25.48
C VAL A 674 -23.83 24.18 -25.03
N VAL A 675 -23.11 24.71 -26.01
CA VAL A 675 -22.02 25.66 -25.81
C VAL A 675 -22.26 26.81 -26.78
N ASN A 676 -22.75 27.94 -26.27
CA ASN A 676 -23.19 29.05 -27.11
C ASN A 676 -22.01 29.82 -27.73
N TRP A 677 -20.85 29.85 -27.08
CA TRP A 677 -19.66 30.47 -27.64
C TRP A 677 -18.43 29.67 -27.27
N GLY A 678 -17.65 29.21 -28.25
CA GLY A 678 -16.46 28.38 -28.01
C GLY A 678 -15.78 27.92 -29.29
N PHE A 679 -14.49 27.59 -29.19
CA PHE A 679 -13.72 26.91 -30.23
C PHE A 679 -13.02 25.71 -29.57
N ASP A 680 -12.77 24.64 -30.33
CA ASP A 680 -11.93 23.52 -29.92
C ASP A 680 -12.29 22.96 -28.52
N THR A 681 -13.58 22.66 -28.34
CA THR A 681 -14.11 22.11 -27.08
C THR A 681 -14.28 20.60 -27.19
N ASN A 682 -13.72 19.87 -26.25
CA ASN A 682 -13.89 18.44 -26.11
C ASN A 682 -15.05 18.14 -25.16
N LEU A 683 -15.84 17.12 -25.51
CA LEU A 683 -16.92 16.64 -24.67
C LEU A 683 -16.53 15.30 -24.08
N TRP A 684 -16.58 15.22 -22.76
CA TRP A 684 -16.32 14.02 -21.99
C TRP A 684 -17.57 13.59 -21.23
N PHE A 685 -17.73 12.29 -21.06
CA PHE A 685 -18.77 11.68 -20.25
C PHE A 685 -18.13 10.68 -19.30
N ASN A 686 -18.19 10.92 -17.99
CA ASN A 686 -17.55 10.10 -16.96
C ASN A 686 -16.08 9.74 -17.26
N GLY A 687 -15.29 10.76 -17.63
CA GLY A 687 -13.87 10.58 -17.98
C GLY A 687 -13.60 9.97 -19.35
N HIS A 688 -14.64 9.64 -20.14
CA HIS A 688 -14.49 9.18 -21.52
C HIS A 688 -14.72 10.30 -22.53
N LEU A 689 -13.73 10.54 -23.39
CA LEU A 689 -13.84 11.47 -24.49
C LEU A 689 -14.85 10.93 -25.52
N ILE A 690 -15.99 11.60 -25.66
CA ILE A 690 -17.06 11.22 -26.58
C ILE A 690 -17.12 12.12 -27.83
N GLY A 691 -16.46 13.27 -27.77
CA GLY A 691 -16.31 14.15 -28.93
C GLY A 691 -15.10 15.08 -28.80
N GLU A 692 -14.40 15.28 -29.91
CA GLU A 692 -13.31 16.24 -30.04
C GLU A 692 -13.74 17.45 -30.87
N ASN A 693 -13.32 18.65 -30.48
CA ASN A 693 -13.60 19.90 -31.20
C ASN A 693 -15.08 20.04 -31.61
N CYS A 694 -15.98 19.65 -30.71
CA CYS A 694 -17.41 19.48 -31.00
C CYS A 694 -18.10 20.78 -31.39
N PHE A 695 -17.50 21.91 -31.05
CA PHE A 695 -18.03 23.25 -31.25
C PHE A 695 -17.06 24.04 -32.13
N THR A 696 -17.44 24.25 -33.40
CA THR A 696 -16.67 25.06 -34.37
C THR A 696 -17.58 26.10 -35.05
N PRO A 697 -17.19 27.39 -35.09
CA PRO A 697 -18.08 28.46 -35.56
C PRO A 697 -18.15 28.64 -37.09
N ILE A 698 -17.70 27.66 -37.90
CA ILE A 698 -17.49 27.87 -39.36
C ILE A 698 -18.66 27.38 -40.23
N ASN A 699 -19.70 26.73 -39.67
CA ASN A 699 -20.81 26.25 -40.48
C ASN A 699 -22.04 27.19 -40.45
N PRO A 700 -22.55 27.69 -41.60
CA PRO A 700 -23.77 28.51 -41.68
C PRO A 700 -25.07 27.82 -41.23
N LEU A 701 -25.03 26.56 -40.80
CA LEU A 701 -26.16 25.82 -40.24
C LEU A 701 -26.14 25.70 -38.70
N ARG A 702 -25.10 26.22 -38.02
CA ARG A 702 -24.96 26.32 -36.55
C ARG A 702 -25.79 25.34 -35.72
N GLU A 703 -25.34 24.10 -35.61
CA GLU A 703 -25.83 23.16 -34.60
C GLU A 703 -25.14 23.51 -33.26
N GLU A 704 -25.69 24.49 -32.53
CA GLU A 704 -25.22 24.90 -31.19
C GLU A 704 -25.52 23.84 -30.10
N ILE A 705 -26.23 22.78 -30.47
CA ILE A 705 -26.37 21.53 -29.73
C ILE A 705 -25.54 20.47 -30.43
N VAL A 706 -24.65 19.82 -29.68
CA VAL A 706 -24.02 18.59 -30.17
C VAL A 706 -24.71 17.40 -29.54
N GLN A 707 -25.25 16.53 -30.40
CA GLN A 707 -25.92 15.30 -30.02
C GLN A 707 -24.97 14.11 -30.17
N TYR A 708 -24.74 13.38 -29.09
CA TYR A 708 -23.93 12.17 -29.07
C TYR A 708 -24.76 10.96 -28.67
N ASN A 709 -24.61 9.88 -29.45
CA ASN A 709 -25.17 8.59 -29.08
C ASN A 709 -24.23 7.86 -28.11
N LEU A 710 -24.61 7.79 -26.84
CA LEU A 710 -23.86 7.13 -25.78
C LEU A 710 -23.98 5.61 -25.80
N THR A 711 -24.86 4.99 -26.60
CA THR A 711 -24.84 3.52 -26.73
C THR A 711 -23.68 2.99 -27.56
N SER A 712 -22.90 3.88 -28.17
CA SER A 712 -21.69 3.53 -28.89
C SER A 712 -20.48 3.33 -27.96
N ILE A 713 -20.59 3.75 -26.69
CA ILE A 713 -19.61 3.48 -25.64
C ILE A 713 -20.11 2.36 -24.71
N PRO A 714 -19.22 1.62 -24.03
CA PRO A 714 -19.63 0.60 -23.07
C PRO A 714 -20.62 1.14 -22.03
N LEU A 715 -21.79 0.51 -21.88
CA LEU A 715 -22.85 0.96 -20.97
C LEU A 715 -22.42 1.02 -19.49
N ILE A 716 -21.28 0.39 -19.14
CA ILE A 716 -20.65 0.53 -17.82
C ILE A 716 -20.35 2.00 -17.47
N TYR A 717 -20.12 2.85 -18.47
CA TYR A 717 -19.91 4.29 -18.25
C TYR A 717 -21.21 5.03 -17.90
N LEU A 718 -22.38 4.41 -17.99
CA LEU A 718 -23.65 4.97 -17.49
C LEU A 718 -23.95 4.54 -16.05
N ASN A 719 -23.19 3.57 -15.52
CA ASN A 719 -23.36 2.99 -14.18
C ASN A 719 -22.47 3.68 -13.14
N SER A 720 -22.60 5.01 -13.02
CA SER A 720 -21.92 5.76 -11.98
C SER A 720 -22.94 6.43 -11.07
N THR A 721 -22.62 6.55 -9.77
CA THR A 721 -23.44 7.27 -8.79
C THR A 721 -23.61 8.76 -9.13
N TYR A 722 -22.73 9.29 -9.98
CA TYR A 722 -22.72 10.67 -10.45
C TYR A 722 -22.30 10.73 -11.93
N ASN A 723 -23.27 10.62 -12.84
CA ASN A 723 -22.99 10.80 -14.26
C ASN A 723 -22.61 12.26 -14.53
N LEU A 724 -21.42 12.46 -15.10
CA LEU A 724 -20.77 13.74 -15.28
C LEU A 724 -20.54 14.01 -16.75
N VAL A 725 -21.06 15.14 -17.23
CA VAL A 725 -20.74 15.69 -18.55
C VAL A 725 -19.70 16.77 -18.36
N GLU A 726 -18.55 16.64 -19.00
CA GLU A 726 -17.45 17.61 -18.90
C GLU A 726 -17.18 18.26 -20.26
N MET A 727 -17.24 19.58 -20.29
CA MET A 727 -17.03 20.40 -21.49
C MET A 727 -15.67 21.07 -21.35
N GLU A 728 -14.64 20.39 -21.86
CA GLU A 728 -13.23 20.78 -21.72
C GLU A 728 -12.82 21.75 -22.83
N PHE A 729 -12.30 22.91 -22.45
CA PHE A 729 -11.86 23.92 -23.41
C PHE A 729 -10.38 23.74 -23.80
N ARG A 730 -10.07 23.64 -25.11
CA ARG A 730 -8.69 23.52 -25.62
C ARG A 730 -8.24 24.67 -26.51
N GLY A 731 -9.13 25.61 -26.84
CA GLY A 731 -8.88 26.70 -27.79
C GLY A 731 -8.13 27.90 -27.21
N TYR A 732 -7.91 28.89 -28.08
CA TYR A 732 -7.24 30.16 -27.75
C TYR A 732 -8.18 31.22 -27.16
N CYS A 733 -9.49 31.13 -27.41
CA CYS A 733 -10.50 32.12 -27.01
C CYS A 733 -11.23 31.77 -25.69
N ARG A 734 -12.49 32.20 -25.48
CA ARG A 734 -13.28 31.89 -24.26
C ARG A 734 -14.39 30.92 -24.64
N ASN A 735 -14.97 30.26 -23.64
CA ASN A 735 -16.01 29.28 -23.84
C ASN A 735 -17.17 29.47 -22.85
N MET A 736 -18.41 29.25 -23.26
CA MET A 736 -19.56 29.26 -22.36
C MET A 736 -20.41 27.99 -22.52
N PRO A 737 -20.04 26.90 -21.86
CA PRO A 737 -20.95 25.81 -21.53
C PRO A 737 -22.22 26.28 -20.84
N ALA A 738 -23.40 25.79 -21.26
CA ALA A 738 -24.68 26.24 -20.72
C ALA A 738 -25.60 25.11 -20.26
N ASN A 739 -25.95 24.17 -21.15
CA ASN A 739 -26.91 23.12 -20.83
C ASN A 739 -26.35 21.73 -21.16
N ALA A 740 -26.84 20.73 -20.43
CA ALA A 740 -26.65 19.32 -20.77
C ALA A 740 -27.98 18.56 -20.57
N PHE A 741 -28.40 17.82 -21.59
CA PHE A 741 -29.62 17.01 -21.56
C PHE A 741 -29.26 15.56 -21.85
N LEU A 742 -29.68 14.62 -21.00
CA LEU A 742 -29.51 13.19 -21.24
C LEU A 742 -30.88 12.52 -21.34
N VAL A 743 -31.07 11.68 -22.35
CA VAL A 743 -32.26 10.84 -22.48
C VAL A 743 -31.84 9.38 -22.66
N VAL A 744 -32.41 8.50 -21.85
CA VAL A 744 -32.15 7.06 -21.82
C VAL A 744 -33.44 6.31 -22.09
N GLU A 745 -33.46 5.42 -23.06
CA GLU A 745 -34.60 4.59 -23.48
C GLU A 745 -34.39 3.15 -22.96
N TYR A 746 -35.46 2.54 -22.42
CA TYR A 746 -35.43 1.22 -21.80
C TYR A 746 -36.23 0.17 -22.59
N GLU A 747 -35.80 -1.09 -22.53
CA GLU A 747 -36.56 -2.28 -22.95
C GLU A 747 -37.53 -2.69 -21.83
N GLU A 748 -38.81 -2.88 -22.14
CA GLU A 748 -39.77 -3.37 -21.15
C GLU A 748 -39.63 -4.88 -20.96
N VAL A 749 -39.25 -5.29 -19.75
CA VAL A 749 -39.35 -6.70 -19.32
C VAL A 749 -40.72 -6.91 -18.68
N PRO A 750 -41.54 -7.90 -19.12
CA PRO A 750 -42.83 -8.16 -18.51
C PRO A 750 -42.68 -8.58 -17.03
N PRO A 751 -43.64 -8.21 -16.14
CA PRO A 751 -43.55 -8.55 -14.73
C PRO A 751 -43.58 -10.08 -14.53
N PRO A 752 -42.87 -10.60 -13.50
CA PRO A 752 -42.88 -12.03 -13.21
C PRO A 752 -44.28 -12.52 -12.80
N PRO A 753 -44.62 -13.78 -13.10
CA PRO A 753 -45.93 -14.34 -12.76
C PRO A 753 -46.18 -14.42 -11.25
N ALA A 754 -47.43 -14.20 -10.84
CA ALA A 754 -47.84 -14.14 -9.43
C ALA A 754 -47.76 -15.51 -8.72
N PRO A 755 -47.45 -15.57 -7.42
CA PRO A 755 -47.42 -16.82 -6.65
C PRO A 755 -48.82 -17.38 -6.35
N PHE A 756 -48.95 -18.71 -6.33
CA PHE A 756 -50.14 -19.48 -6.00
C PHE A 756 -49.84 -20.46 -4.84
N PHE A 757 -50.52 -20.29 -3.70
CA PHE A 757 -50.21 -20.99 -2.45
C PHE A 757 -51.12 -22.21 -2.23
N VAL A 758 -50.53 -23.38 -1.95
CA VAL A 758 -51.29 -24.56 -1.52
C VAL A 758 -50.74 -25.06 -0.20
N TYR A 759 -51.57 -25.10 0.83
CA TYR A 759 -51.13 -25.45 2.20
C TYR A 759 -52.21 -26.18 2.99
N GLY A 760 -51.84 -26.78 4.13
CA GLY A 760 -52.82 -27.41 5.02
C GLY A 760 -52.18 -28.27 6.09
N TRP A 761 -53.00 -29.07 6.76
CA TRP A 761 -52.58 -29.93 7.88
C TRP A 761 -52.83 -31.41 7.59
N VAL A 762 -51.89 -32.26 8.00
CA VAL A 762 -51.97 -33.72 7.85
C VAL A 762 -52.28 -34.38 9.19
N ASN A 763 -53.42 -35.07 9.29
CA ASN A 763 -53.86 -35.74 10.52
C ASN A 763 -53.99 -37.25 10.33
N ALA A 764 -53.91 -38.02 11.39
CA ALA A 764 -54.20 -39.45 11.40
C ALA A 764 -55.73 -39.68 11.43
N SER A 765 -56.16 -40.89 11.10
CA SER A 765 -57.58 -41.28 11.08
C SER A 765 -58.28 -41.19 12.44
N ASP A 766 -57.53 -41.17 13.54
CA ASP A 766 -58.02 -40.93 14.90
C ASP A 766 -58.02 -39.44 15.30
N GLY A 767 -57.61 -38.56 14.40
CA GLY A 767 -57.53 -37.10 14.59
C GLY A 767 -56.20 -36.61 15.15
N ALA A 768 -55.22 -37.47 15.43
CA ALA A 768 -53.92 -37.05 15.92
C ALA A 768 -53.10 -36.31 14.83
N PRO A 769 -52.34 -35.26 15.15
CA PRO A 769 -51.49 -34.57 14.18
C PRO A 769 -50.34 -35.47 13.71
N VAL A 770 -50.12 -35.56 12.40
CA VAL A 770 -49.01 -36.30 11.81
C VAL A 770 -47.83 -35.36 11.66
N VAL A 771 -46.85 -35.47 12.56
CA VAL A 771 -45.67 -34.61 12.56
C VAL A 771 -44.72 -35.00 11.43
N ASN A 772 -44.16 -33.99 10.74
CA ASN A 772 -43.23 -34.13 9.62
C ASN A 772 -43.77 -34.97 8.44
N PRO A 773 -44.95 -34.64 7.88
CA PRO A 773 -45.52 -35.43 6.80
C PRO A 773 -44.75 -35.23 5.49
N GLY A 774 -44.49 -36.30 4.74
CA GLY A 774 -43.99 -36.15 3.37
C GLY A 774 -45.16 -35.85 2.44
N VAL A 775 -45.25 -34.64 1.87
CA VAL A 775 -46.32 -34.23 0.92
C VAL A 775 -45.72 -33.83 -0.42
N THR A 776 -46.23 -34.43 -1.50
CA THR A 776 -45.88 -34.12 -2.89
C THR A 776 -47.15 -33.87 -3.69
N ILE A 777 -47.15 -32.83 -4.51
CA ILE A 777 -48.30 -32.41 -5.30
C ILE A 777 -47.91 -32.48 -6.77
N THR A 778 -48.65 -33.25 -7.56
CA THR A 778 -48.42 -33.35 -9.01
C THR A 778 -49.58 -32.70 -9.75
N ASN A 779 -49.31 -31.73 -10.63
CA ASN A 779 -50.33 -31.26 -11.54
C ASN A 779 -50.52 -32.30 -12.65
N LEU A 780 -51.65 -33.00 -12.65
CA LEU A 780 -51.92 -34.07 -13.62
C LEU A 780 -52.11 -33.57 -15.05
N ASN A 781 -52.35 -32.26 -15.23
CA ASN A 781 -52.50 -31.65 -16.55
C ASN A 781 -51.16 -31.31 -17.19
N THR A 782 -50.14 -30.92 -16.41
CA THR A 782 -48.81 -30.52 -16.90
C THR A 782 -47.71 -31.54 -16.59
N SER A 783 -47.98 -32.52 -15.73
CA SER A 783 -47.01 -33.48 -15.17
C SER A 783 -45.94 -32.85 -14.27
N GLU A 784 -46.10 -31.59 -13.88
CA GLU A 784 -45.17 -30.93 -12.96
C GLU A 784 -45.38 -31.39 -11.52
N VAL A 785 -44.28 -31.50 -10.78
CA VAL A 785 -44.24 -32.03 -9.42
C VAL A 785 -43.70 -30.96 -8.48
N PHE A 786 -44.46 -30.67 -7.44
CA PHE A 786 -44.13 -29.72 -6.39
C PHE A 786 -43.98 -30.46 -5.06
N ILE A 787 -42.83 -30.27 -4.40
CA ILE A 787 -42.56 -30.86 -3.09
C ILE A 787 -42.93 -29.83 -2.04
N ALA A 788 -43.80 -30.20 -1.09
CA ALA A 788 -44.22 -29.28 -0.05
C ALA A 788 -43.13 -29.12 1.03
N GLU A 789 -42.95 -27.90 1.49
CA GLU A 789 -42.18 -27.58 2.68
C GLU A 789 -42.94 -28.06 3.92
N THR A 790 -42.24 -28.78 4.80
CA THR A 790 -42.78 -29.32 6.05
C THR A 790 -41.82 -29.07 7.21
N ASN A 791 -42.30 -29.29 8.43
CA ASN A 791 -41.53 -29.04 9.65
C ASN A 791 -41.53 -30.28 10.56
N ALA A 792 -40.36 -30.63 11.09
CA ALA A 792 -40.13 -31.78 11.96
C ALA A 792 -40.97 -31.80 13.26
N SER A 793 -41.58 -30.68 13.63
CA SER A 793 -42.39 -30.51 14.85
C SER A 793 -43.88 -30.19 14.57
N SER A 794 -44.28 -30.12 13.29
CA SER A 794 -45.62 -29.71 12.88
C SER A 794 -46.25 -30.69 11.91
N ASN A 795 -47.57 -30.69 11.86
CA ASN A 795 -48.36 -31.39 10.85
C ASN A 795 -48.74 -30.52 9.65
N TYR A 796 -48.21 -29.28 9.60
CA TYR A 796 -48.44 -28.33 8.52
C TYR A 796 -47.53 -28.59 7.31
N TYR A 797 -48.07 -28.37 6.11
CA TYR A 797 -47.30 -28.32 4.87
C TYR A 797 -47.69 -27.09 4.03
N GLN A 798 -46.77 -26.61 3.20
CA GLN A 798 -47.06 -25.57 2.21
C GLN A 798 -46.26 -25.76 0.92
N VAL A 799 -46.77 -25.21 -0.18
CA VAL A 799 -46.02 -25.07 -1.43
C VAL A 799 -46.40 -23.75 -2.12
N VAL A 800 -45.42 -23.12 -2.75
CA VAL A 800 -45.61 -21.93 -3.59
C VAL A 800 -45.38 -22.35 -5.04
N ILE A 801 -46.42 -22.21 -5.86
CA ILE A 801 -46.41 -22.57 -7.28
C ILE A 801 -46.52 -21.28 -8.09
N SER A 802 -45.83 -21.12 -9.21
CA SER A 802 -46.07 -19.98 -10.09
C SER A 802 -47.45 -20.10 -10.74
N SER A 803 -48.21 -19.02 -10.85
CA SER A 803 -49.54 -19.02 -11.47
C SER A 803 -49.55 -19.43 -12.95
N GLU A 804 -48.39 -19.49 -13.61
CA GLU A 804 -48.25 -20.05 -14.96
C GLU A 804 -48.34 -21.59 -14.98
N ASN A 805 -48.00 -22.24 -13.88
CA ASN A 805 -47.92 -23.70 -13.75
C ASN A 805 -49.26 -24.33 -13.32
N VAL A 806 -50.26 -23.51 -13.04
CA VAL A 806 -51.60 -23.92 -12.59
C VAL A 806 -52.68 -23.08 -13.26
N SER A 807 -53.84 -23.66 -13.50
CA SER A 807 -55.01 -22.94 -14.02
C SER A 807 -56.30 -23.53 -13.46
N ALA A 808 -57.39 -22.77 -13.51
CA ALA A 808 -58.71 -23.29 -13.18
C ALA A 808 -59.00 -24.54 -14.03
N SER A 809 -59.52 -25.59 -13.38
CA SER A 809 -59.73 -26.95 -13.91
C SER A 809 -58.49 -27.85 -13.95
N ASN A 810 -57.30 -27.39 -13.54
CA ASN A 810 -56.17 -28.29 -13.33
C ASN A 810 -56.43 -29.18 -12.12
N VAL A 811 -56.01 -30.45 -12.20
CA VAL A 811 -56.16 -31.43 -11.14
C VAL A 811 -54.82 -31.64 -10.45
N LEU A 812 -54.73 -31.20 -9.20
CA LEU A 812 -53.58 -31.44 -8.34
C LEU A 812 -53.78 -32.77 -7.60
N HIS A 813 -52.86 -33.71 -7.83
CA HIS A 813 -52.77 -34.97 -7.14
C HIS A 813 -51.83 -34.85 -5.94
N PHE A 814 -52.38 -35.00 -4.74
CA PHE A 814 -51.66 -34.96 -3.49
C PHE A 814 -51.28 -36.37 -3.07
N TYR A 815 -49.99 -36.60 -2.86
CA TYR A 815 -49.43 -37.78 -2.24
C TYR A 815 -48.89 -37.41 -0.87
N ALA A 816 -49.49 -37.93 0.21
CA ALA A 816 -49.03 -37.72 1.57
C ALA A 816 -48.60 -39.04 2.23
N SER A 817 -47.48 -39.05 2.93
CA SER A 817 -46.94 -40.24 3.58
C SER A 817 -46.31 -39.93 4.94
N ALA A 818 -46.47 -40.85 5.90
CA ALA A 818 -45.82 -40.79 7.21
C ALA A 818 -45.78 -42.19 7.86
N ASN A 819 -44.66 -42.54 8.50
CA ASN A 819 -44.47 -43.80 9.25
C ASN A 819 -44.89 -45.07 8.47
N GLY A 820 -44.61 -45.12 7.17
CA GLY A 820 -44.96 -46.25 6.29
C GLY A 820 -46.42 -46.30 5.82
N ASN A 821 -47.30 -45.41 6.33
CA ASN A 821 -48.67 -45.24 5.85
C ASN A 821 -48.72 -44.13 4.79
N LYS A 822 -49.65 -44.26 3.84
CA LYS A 822 -49.82 -43.30 2.75
C LYS A 822 -51.29 -42.98 2.47
N THR A 823 -51.54 -41.81 1.91
CA THR A 823 -52.85 -41.39 1.42
C THR A 823 -52.69 -40.53 0.18
N GLU A 824 -53.59 -40.71 -0.77
CA GLU A 824 -53.61 -40.02 -2.06
C GLU A 824 -54.99 -39.38 -2.26
N LEU A 825 -55.03 -38.14 -2.76
CA LEU A 825 -56.28 -37.46 -3.12
C LEU A 825 -56.07 -36.51 -4.30
N ASN A 826 -57.14 -36.18 -5.01
CA ASN A 826 -57.13 -35.21 -6.09
C ASN A 826 -57.96 -33.99 -5.70
N HIS A 827 -57.47 -32.80 -6.02
CA HIS A 827 -58.21 -31.54 -5.95
C HIS A 827 -58.23 -30.88 -7.33
N MET A 828 -59.41 -30.45 -7.79
CA MET A 828 -59.52 -29.66 -9.01
C MET A 828 -59.54 -28.19 -8.64
N ILE A 829 -58.58 -27.41 -9.15
CA ILE A 829 -58.48 -25.98 -8.87
C ILE A 829 -59.70 -25.27 -9.46
N THR A 830 -60.37 -24.48 -8.65
CA THR A 830 -61.50 -23.64 -9.07
C THR A 830 -61.04 -22.24 -9.48
N GLN A 831 -61.87 -21.51 -10.21
CA GLN A 831 -61.57 -20.11 -10.56
C GLN A 831 -61.46 -19.23 -9.31
N GLU A 832 -62.28 -19.47 -8.29
CA GLU A 832 -62.22 -18.74 -7.02
C GLU A 832 -60.88 -18.93 -6.30
N GLU A 833 -60.30 -20.13 -6.34
CA GLU A 833 -58.98 -20.41 -5.77
C GLU A 833 -57.85 -19.73 -6.56
N MET A 834 -57.97 -19.66 -7.90
CA MET A 834 -57.06 -18.87 -8.74
C MET A 834 -57.12 -17.38 -8.38
N ASP A 835 -58.33 -16.85 -8.19
CA ASP A 835 -58.54 -15.44 -7.85
C ASP A 835 -58.04 -15.11 -6.43
N ASN A 836 -58.10 -16.07 -5.50
CA ASN A 836 -57.59 -15.95 -4.13
C ASN A 836 -56.07 -16.19 -4.02
N GLY A 837 -55.38 -16.55 -5.11
CA GLY A 837 -53.96 -16.84 -5.11
C GLY A 837 -53.58 -18.12 -4.37
N GLY A 838 -54.52 -19.06 -4.19
CA GLY A 838 -54.26 -20.30 -3.47
C GLY A 838 -55.46 -20.91 -2.76
N PHE A 839 -55.24 -22.05 -2.09
CA PHE A 839 -56.26 -22.74 -1.31
C PHE A 839 -55.68 -23.63 -0.19
N VAL A 840 -56.55 -24.03 0.73
CA VAL A 840 -56.21 -24.91 1.86
C VAL A 840 -56.67 -26.34 1.59
N GLN A 841 -55.79 -27.32 1.72
CA GLN A 841 -56.08 -28.74 1.57
C GLN A 841 -55.61 -29.52 2.80
N ASN A 842 -56.55 -30.02 3.60
CA ASN A 842 -56.23 -30.92 4.70
C ASN A 842 -56.20 -32.37 4.23
N ILE A 843 -55.29 -33.16 4.81
CA ILE A 843 -55.07 -34.56 4.42
C ILE A 843 -55.22 -35.45 5.65
N THR A 844 -55.84 -36.63 5.51
CA THR A 844 -56.00 -37.60 6.61
C THR A 844 -55.37 -38.94 6.24
N ILE A 845 -54.39 -39.41 7.03
CA ILE A 845 -53.69 -40.69 6.83
C ILE A 845 -54.30 -41.78 7.72
N GLN A 846 -54.65 -42.93 7.15
CA GLN A 846 -55.12 -44.10 7.92
C GLN A 846 -53.99 -44.67 8.79
N TYR A 847 -54.17 -44.64 10.12
CA TYR A 847 -53.15 -45.05 11.08
C TYR A 847 -53.48 -46.45 11.66
N VAL A 848 -52.57 -47.42 11.44
CA VAL A 848 -52.58 -48.72 12.13
C VAL A 848 -51.43 -48.72 13.14
N PRO A 849 -51.66 -48.91 14.45
CA PRO A 849 -50.57 -48.86 15.43
C PRO A 849 -49.60 -50.01 15.22
N ALA A 850 -48.33 -49.71 14.96
CA ALA A 850 -47.27 -50.70 14.90
C ALA A 850 -46.92 -51.18 16.33
N GLY A 851 -46.84 -52.50 16.50
CA GLY A 851 -46.36 -53.13 17.73
C GLY A 851 -44.92 -52.74 18.04
N THR A 852 -44.57 -52.76 19.34
CA THR A 852 -43.25 -52.45 19.88
C THR A 852 -42.15 -53.24 19.17
N CYS A 853 -41.24 -52.51 18.52
CA CYS A 853 -40.04 -53.06 17.91
C CYS A 853 -39.11 -53.61 19.03
N GLY A 854 -38.69 -54.88 18.92
CA GLY A 854 -37.72 -55.51 19.85
C GLY A 854 -38.20 -56.77 20.58
N ASP A 855 -39.50 -57.09 20.52
CA ASP A 855 -40.06 -58.34 21.05
C ASP A 855 -40.08 -59.40 19.93
N VAL A 856 -39.08 -60.28 19.91
CA VAL A 856 -38.88 -61.28 18.85
C VAL A 856 -39.55 -62.62 19.21
N THR A 857 -39.93 -62.79 20.48
CA THR A 857 -40.65 -63.95 20.99
C THR A 857 -42.18 -63.78 20.93
N GLY A 858 -42.66 -62.54 20.79
CA GLY A 858 -44.07 -62.18 20.61
C GLY A 858 -44.87 -62.12 21.90
N ASP A 859 -44.22 -61.96 23.05
CA ASP A 859 -44.85 -62.00 24.38
C ASP A 859 -45.17 -60.61 24.98
N LYS A 860 -44.82 -59.55 24.26
CA LYS A 860 -45.01 -58.13 24.57
C LYS A 860 -44.15 -57.60 25.72
N SER A 861 -43.03 -58.26 26.02
CA SER A 861 -41.93 -57.72 26.82
C SER A 861 -40.61 -57.84 26.07
N ILE A 862 -39.63 -56.99 26.38
CA ILE A 862 -38.25 -57.15 25.88
C ILE A 862 -37.46 -57.74 27.04
N ASP A 863 -37.11 -59.02 26.94
CA ASP A 863 -36.39 -59.73 27.99
C ASP A 863 -35.18 -60.54 27.48
N ILE A 864 -34.52 -61.26 28.39
CA ILE A 864 -33.29 -61.99 28.06
C ILE A 864 -33.54 -63.17 27.09
N GLY A 865 -34.79 -63.62 26.94
CA GLY A 865 -35.24 -64.58 25.95
C GLY A 865 -35.15 -64.05 24.51
N ASP A 866 -35.44 -62.76 24.30
CA ASP A 866 -35.31 -62.09 23.00
C ASP A 866 -33.84 -61.93 22.57
N VAL A 867 -32.96 -61.65 23.54
CA VAL A 867 -31.51 -61.46 23.32
C VAL A 867 -30.79 -62.75 22.94
N ILE A 868 -31.21 -63.91 23.46
CA ILE A 868 -30.59 -65.21 23.18
C ILE A 868 -30.87 -65.69 21.73
N LEU A 869 -32.00 -65.30 21.13
CA LEU A 869 -32.35 -65.70 19.77
C LEU A 869 -31.54 -64.95 18.70
N LEU A 870 -31.17 -63.69 18.96
CA LEU A 870 -30.39 -62.84 18.04
C LEU A 870 -28.87 -63.12 18.08
N GLY A 871 -28.35 -63.70 19.17
CA GLY A 871 -26.91 -63.97 19.36
C GLY A 871 -26.32 -65.14 18.56
N ASN A 872 -27.12 -65.93 17.82
CA ASN A 872 -26.65 -67.17 17.18
C ASN A 872 -26.13 -67.04 15.73
N HIS A 873 -25.93 -65.83 15.21
CA HIS A 873 -25.49 -65.61 13.82
C HIS A 873 -24.27 -64.68 13.61
N VAL A 874 -23.27 -64.68 14.50
CA VAL A 874 -21.97 -64.04 14.21
C VAL A 874 -20.79 -64.98 14.52
N ARG A 875 -20.11 -65.46 13.47
CA ARG A 875 -18.81 -66.14 13.58
C ARG A 875 -17.71 -65.08 13.68
N TYR A 876 -17.09 -64.96 14.86
CA TYR A 876 -15.88 -64.17 15.19
C TYR A 876 -16.07 -62.68 15.58
N PRO A 877 -16.41 -62.39 16.85
CA PRO A 877 -16.50 -61.02 17.39
C PRO A 877 -15.16 -60.44 17.91
N ALA A 878 -14.04 -61.18 17.82
CA ALA A 878 -12.88 -60.93 18.67
C ALA A 878 -11.66 -60.26 17.97
N LYS A 879 -11.84 -59.38 16.99
CA LYS A 879 -10.68 -58.79 16.27
C LYS A 879 -10.64 -57.29 16.00
N TYR A 880 -11.63 -56.49 16.40
CA TYR A 880 -11.59 -55.03 16.19
C TYR A 880 -12.26 -54.29 17.36
N PRO A 881 -11.62 -53.27 17.99
CA PRO A 881 -12.28 -52.35 18.90
C PRO A 881 -13.38 -51.54 18.17
N VAL A 882 -14.48 -51.23 18.86
CA VAL A 882 -15.68 -50.56 18.30
C VAL A 882 -15.42 -49.08 17.96
N ASP A 883 -14.42 -48.52 18.63
CA ASP A 883 -14.06 -47.12 18.70
C ASP A 883 -13.39 -46.58 17.42
N GLU A 884 -12.99 -47.46 16.49
CA GLU A 884 -12.29 -47.07 15.26
C GLU A 884 -13.19 -47.01 14.01
N TRP A 885 -14.50 -47.33 14.10
CA TRP A 885 -15.39 -47.42 12.93
C TRP A 885 -16.86 -47.01 13.14
N ALA A 886 -17.24 -46.53 14.33
CA ALA A 886 -18.59 -46.01 14.60
C ALA A 886 -18.60 -44.47 14.65
N ALA A 887 -19.53 -43.86 13.92
CA ALA A 887 -20.00 -42.50 14.15
C ALA A 887 -21.37 -42.59 14.81
N ASP A 888 -21.76 -41.59 15.61
CA ASP A 888 -23.09 -41.48 16.20
C ASP A 888 -24.14 -41.40 15.07
N VAL A 889 -24.82 -42.52 14.80
CA VAL A 889 -25.70 -42.70 13.63
C VAL A 889 -27.15 -42.43 13.99
N ASN A 890 -27.49 -42.45 15.28
CA ASN A 890 -28.82 -42.13 15.78
C ASN A 890 -28.93 -40.66 16.27
N CYS A 891 -27.82 -39.92 16.27
CA CYS A 891 -27.69 -38.52 16.67
C CYS A 891 -28.06 -38.24 18.13
N ASP A 892 -27.81 -39.19 19.04
CA ASP A 892 -28.08 -39.03 20.48
C ASP A 892 -26.90 -38.45 21.27
N SER A 893 -25.81 -38.09 20.58
CA SER A 893 -24.56 -37.53 21.12
C SER A 893 -23.77 -38.50 21.99
N SER A 894 -24.06 -39.81 21.96
CA SER A 894 -23.30 -40.85 22.62
C SER A 894 -23.03 -42.03 21.70
N ILE A 895 -21.76 -42.45 21.57
CA ILE A 895 -21.43 -43.66 20.80
C ILE A 895 -21.78 -44.87 21.65
N ASP A 896 -22.90 -45.52 21.36
CA ASP A 896 -23.39 -46.65 22.16
C ASP A 896 -23.88 -47.85 21.33
N VAL A 897 -24.41 -48.87 22.00
CA VAL A 897 -24.85 -50.12 21.35
C VAL A 897 -26.02 -49.89 20.38
N GLY A 898 -26.80 -48.82 20.56
CA GLY A 898 -27.85 -48.38 19.65
C GLY A 898 -27.33 -48.01 18.26
N ASP A 899 -26.15 -47.39 18.17
CA ASP A 899 -25.47 -47.08 16.90
C ASP A 899 -25.02 -48.35 16.15
N VAL A 900 -24.52 -49.32 16.91
CA VAL A 900 -24.04 -50.61 16.39
C VAL A 900 -25.19 -51.46 15.83
N ILE A 901 -26.40 -51.30 16.38
CA ILE A 901 -27.62 -51.96 15.88
C ILE A 901 -28.07 -51.36 14.54
N LEU A 902 -27.84 -50.06 14.29
CA LEU A 902 -28.18 -49.40 13.02
C LEU A 902 -27.21 -49.71 11.87
N LEU A 903 -25.95 -50.03 12.16
CA LEU A 903 -24.94 -50.44 11.16
C LEU A 903 -25.11 -51.89 10.67
N GLY A 904 -26.13 -52.60 11.14
CA GLY A 904 -26.45 -53.99 10.81
C GLY A 904 -27.03 -54.25 9.41
N ASN A 905 -26.88 -53.35 8.44
CA ASN A 905 -27.14 -53.62 7.03
C ASN A 905 -26.23 -52.76 6.12
N HIS A 906 -25.42 -53.45 5.29
CA HIS A 906 -24.36 -52.92 4.41
C HIS A 906 -23.06 -52.60 5.18
N VAL A 907 -21.94 -53.34 5.04
CA VAL A 907 -21.03 -53.33 3.89
C VAL A 907 -20.00 -54.47 4.09
N ARG A 908 -19.71 -55.25 3.03
CA ARG A 908 -18.77 -56.40 3.06
C ARG A 908 -17.27 -56.02 3.07
N TYR A 909 -16.90 -54.74 2.93
CA TYR A 909 -15.51 -54.22 2.93
C TYR A 909 -15.47 -52.68 3.19
N PRO A 910 -14.97 -52.14 4.33
CA PRO A 910 -15.11 -50.71 4.69
C PRO A 910 -13.97 -49.76 4.24
N ALA A 911 -13.01 -50.18 3.41
CA ALA A 911 -11.76 -49.43 3.26
C ALA A 911 -11.75 -48.20 2.31
N LYS A 912 -12.88 -47.63 1.84
CA LYS A 912 -12.80 -46.58 0.78
C LYS A 912 -13.79 -45.41 0.74
N TYR A 913 -14.72 -45.22 1.68
CA TYR A 913 -15.68 -44.10 1.57
C TYR A 913 -16.01 -43.44 2.91
N PRO A 914 -15.63 -42.17 3.16
CA PRO A 914 -16.18 -41.39 4.25
C PRO A 914 -17.60 -40.92 3.88
N LEU A 915 -18.61 -41.38 4.62
CA LEU A 915 -19.98 -40.86 4.58
C LEU A 915 -20.07 -39.69 5.58
N ARG A 916 -20.29 -38.47 5.05
CA ARG A 916 -20.67 -37.28 5.84
C ARG A 916 -22.13 -36.95 5.56
N CYS A 917 -22.97 -37.02 6.59
CA CYS A 917 -24.32 -36.44 6.68
C CYS A 917 -24.49 -36.08 8.17
N CYS A 918 -24.95 -34.92 8.63
CA CYS A 918 -25.27 -33.63 8.04
C CYS A 918 -24.96 -32.56 9.11
N GLU A 919 -24.49 -31.39 8.69
CA GLU A 919 -24.68 -30.14 9.42
C GLU A 919 -26.14 -29.70 9.22
N ILE A 920 -26.83 -29.37 10.32
CA ILE A 920 -27.79 -28.24 10.40
C ILE A 920 -27.46 -27.50 11.69
#